data_AF-A0AAD2FEI0-F1
#
_entry.id   AF-A0AAD2FEI0-F1
#
_cell.length_a   1.000
_cell.length_b   1.000
_cell.length_c   1.000
_cell.angle_alpha   90.00
_cell.angle_beta   90.00
_cell.angle_gamma   90.00
#
_symmetry.space_group_name_H-M   'P 1'
#
loop_
_entity.id
_entity.type
_entity.pdbx_description
1 polymer ?
#
loop_
_entity_poly.entity_id
_entity_poly.type
_entity_poly.pdbx_seq_one_letter_code
_entity_poly.pdbx_strand_id
1 'polypeptide(L)'
;MLRLRQFQKSHSIYLRRDRREYNISNAKRTANDDNSTASSSSSTNKKKFSYSPQHRQEDIPTDIVHLRFHPSVAHIGIVFISENASDRPEGTELIGSEEAHKMRMRFKKLSLQIPKGIRRFGGSCFSKCSLLSDVRLQEGLKTIGIAAFAQCHSLSTIAIPSTVESIGKAAFAQCQNLQDVTFSAGNNAAAAAVLRIIDDHAFDQCVSLSKISLPSSVEEIGTQSFASCTALKEFTVVNQGGHLKRIGDRAFEKCQALTKLSLTLEVIGDSAFLLCESLRNVVLEEGLKHLGAHAFERCSSLKNVSLPSTMETMGTSTFDTCRSLVEVDFNGGGHLKEIPDFAFHCCDYLGKASIPSSVVVIGEGSFAGCESLQELELFDGLQKIGNNAFQSCESLLDLSIPPTVEEIGEGAFTLCLSLETVKFHEGLTIIGEHAFQGCEALSEVSIPSTVEEICEGAFTLCVSLEEINFQNGLKILGEHAFDGCTALTHVSVPSSMEDIGEEAFSNCESLQEVEVREGLNHVGQGAFTNCKSLSHMDIPGTLDEICHSTFAFCVALREVRLNFGLKSIGEGAFSNCHSLLQIEIPGSVDIIDKGAFATCVALGDLRLKNGLITIGEGAFLSCLSLTRLSVPRSVEVIGKGAFAFCERLETVDLYEGLKEIKSFAFRQCVSISLLNVPKSTMKVGDRAFDGCQLLLAAKAANESKIHATSAHSSEHKTQVLNLPASIFDDIDLEDSEFLSDCSSMLSSTF
;
A
#
# COMPACT_ATOMS: atom_id res chain seq x y z
N MET A 1 12.72 -17.57 6.79
CA MET A 1 11.57 -18.21 7.50
C MET A 1 11.12 -17.45 8.76
N LEU A 2 11.98 -17.12 9.73
CA LEU A 2 11.61 -16.25 10.86
C LEU A 2 11.44 -14.77 10.46
N ARG A 3 12.20 -14.28 9.48
CA ARG A 3 12.04 -12.93 8.87
C ARG A 3 10.72 -12.78 8.08
N LEU A 4 10.31 -13.78 7.30
CA LEU A 4 9.00 -13.85 6.63
C LEU A 4 7.79 -13.79 7.59
N ARG A 5 7.93 -14.29 8.83
CA ARG A 5 6.85 -14.25 9.85
C ARG A 5 6.77 -12.93 10.61
N GLN A 6 7.86 -12.15 10.66
CA GLN A 6 7.81 -10.77 11.14
C GLN A 6 7.21 -9.84 10.06
N PHE A 7 7.52 -10.08 8.79
CA PHE A 7 7.00 -9.34 7.65
C PHE A 7 5.46 -9.46 7.49
N GLN A 8 4.90 -10.66 7.62
CA GLN A 8 3.43 -10.86 7.62
C GLN A 8 2.70 -10.17 8.78
N LYS A 9 3.39 -9.89 9.90
CA LYS A 9 2.81 -9.14 11.02
C LYS A 9 2.84 -7.63 10.78
N SER A 10 3.89 -7.10 10.17
CA SER A 10 3.99 -5.69 9.79
C SER A 10 2.99 -5.32 8.67
N HIS A 11 2.85 -6.18 7.67
CA HIS A 11 1.90 -6.02 6.55
C HIS A 11 0.42 -6.03 7.01
N SER A 12 0.10 -6.81 8.05
CA SER A 12 -1.22 -6.83 8.71
C SER A 12 -1.53 -5.57 9.53
N ILE A 13 -0.49 -4.86 9.99
CA ILE A 13 -0.61 -3.60 10.74
C ILE A 13 -0.76 -2.41 9.79
N TYR A 14 -0.07 -2.41 8.65
CA TYR A 14 -0.16 -1.38 7.61
C TYR A 14 -1.55 -1.35 6.95
N LEU A 15 -2.08 -2.50 6.52
CA LEU A 15 -3.47 -2.63 6.01
C LEU A 15 -4.56 -2.24 7.02
N ARG A 16 -4.23 -2.15 8.33
CA ARG A 16 -5.13 -1.67 9.39
C ARG A 16 -5.00 -0.16 9.66
N ARG A 17 -3.89 0.47 9.27
CA ARG A 17 -3.67 1.92 9.36
C ARG A 17 -4.29 2.66 8.17
N ASP A 18 -4.20 2.15 6.95
CA ASP A 18 -4.86 2.74 5.77
C ASP A 18 -6.38 2.74 5.88
N ARG A 19 -6.96 1.68 6.46
CA ARG A 19 -8.39 1.65 6.80
C ARG A 19 -8.80 2.68 7.86
N ARG A 20 -7.86 3.21 8.66
CA ARG A 20 -8.14 4.26 9.65
C ARG A 20 -7.93 5.65 9.06
N GLU A 21 -6.94 5.86 8.21
CA GLU A 21 -6.67 7.18 7.60
C GLU A 21 -7.64 7.51 6.46
N TYR A 22 -8.07 6.51 5.68
CA TYR A 22 -9.19 6.64 4.73
C TYR A 22 -10.53 6.98 5.41
N ASN A 23 -10.71 6.61 6.68
CA ASN A 23 -11.90 6.97 7.46
C ASN A 23 -11.78 8.33 8.18
N ILE A 24 -10.56 8.87 8.36
CA ILE A 24 -10.30 10.16 9.02
C ILE A 24 -10.29 11.31 8.00
N SER A 25 -9.82 11.09 6.77
CA SER A 25 -9.89 12.06 5.67
C SER A 25 -11.34 12.38 5.25
N ASN A 26 -12.24 11.39 5.34
CA ASN A 26 -13.68 11.57 5.12
C ASN A 26 -14.42 12.28 6.27
N ALA A 27 -13.82 12.40 7.45
CA ALA A 27 -14.43 13.06 8.61
C ALA A 27 -14.09 14.56 8.74
N LYS A 28 -13.06 15.05 8.03
CA LYS A 28 -12.60 16.45 8.09
C LYS A 28 -13.07 17.34 6.91
N ARG A 29 -13.80 16.79 5.93
CA ARG A 29 -14.36 17.55 4.79
C ARG A 29 -15.80 18.06 5.00
N THR A 30 -16.40 17.91 6.19
CA THR A 30 -17.79 18.32 6.47
C THR A 30 -17.95 19.42 7.52
N ALA A 31 -16.96 20.31 7.64
CA ALA A 31 -17.11 21.56 8.38
C ALA A 31 -16.45 22.71 7.60
N ASN A 32 -17.27 23.71 7.25
CA ASN A 32 -16.96 25.00 6.60
C ASN A 32 -16.84 24.96 5.06
N ASP A 33 -17.92 25.18 4.31
CA ASP A 33 -18.43 26.52 3.98
C ASP A 33 -19.56 26.46 2.94
N ASP A 34 -20.66 27.16 3.27
CA ASP A 34 -21.78 27.46 2.39
C ASP A 34 -21.44 28.62 1.43
N ASN A 35 -21.52 28.42 0.11
CA ASN A 35 -22.37 29.27 -0.76
C ASN A 35 -22.40 28.86 -2.25
N SER A 36 -23.63 28.64 -2.72
CA SER A 36 -24.18 28.86 -4.08
C SER A 36 -23.96 27.83 -5.21
N THR A 37 -25.13 27.30 -5.62
CA THR A 37 -25.57 26.84 -6.95
C THR A 37 -25.21 25.43 -7.47
N ALA A 38 -26.23 24.56 -7.35
CA ALA A 38 -26.81 23.68 -8.38
C ALA A 38 -25.99 22.46 -8.89
N SER A 39 -26.37 21.27 -8.39
CA SER A 39 -27.13 20.23 -9.12
C SER A 39 -26.65 18.79 -8.89
N SER A 40 -27.66 17.92 -8.74
CA SER A 40 -27.67 16.44 -8.75
C SER A 40 -26.94 15.67 -7.63
N SER A 41 -27.78 15.21 -6.70
CA SER A 41 -27.55 14.33 -5.57
C SER A 41 -27.34 12.85 -5.94
N SER A 42 -26.30 12.22 -5.37
CA SER A 42 -26.27 10.78 -5.06
C SER A 42 -26.38 10.61 -3.54
N SER A 43 -27.36 9.81 -3.09
CA SER A 43 -27.49 9.44 -1.68
C SER A 43 -27.57 7.93 -1.56
N THR A 44 -26.54 7.35 -0.94
CA THR A 44 -26.52 5.99 -0.42
C THR A 44 -27.53 5.87 0.72
N ASN A 45 -28.31 4.79 0.73
CA ASN A 45 -29.07 4.39 1.91
C ASN A 45 -29.03 2.87 2.06
N LYS A 46 -28.21 2.42 3.02
CA LYS A 46 -28.28 1.07 3.60
C LYS A 46 -29.67 0.89 4.22
N LYS A 47 -30.52 0.05 3.61
CA LYS A 47 -31.68 -0.54 4.30
C LYS A 47 -31.75 -2.03 4.00
N LYS A 48 -31.66 -2.83 5.06
CA LYS A 48 -32.22 -4.20 5.10
C LYS A 48 -33.69 -4.10 4.71
N PHE A 49 -34.09 -4.70 3.60
CA PHE A 49 -35.49 -4.80 3.21
C PHE A 49 -36.02 -6.21 3.46
N SER A 50 -36.76 -6.35 4.56
CA SER A 50 -37.82 -7.32 4.70
C SER A 50 -39.00 -6.91 3.80
N TYR A 51 -39.52 -7.86 3.05
CA TYR A 51 -40.68 -7.67 2.17
C TYR A 51 -41.95 -7.39 2.99
N SER A 52 -42.56 -6.22 2.81
CA SER A 52 -43.98 -5.99 3.08
C SER A 52 -44.54 -5.00 2.04
N PRO A 53 -45.68 -5.29 1.38
CA PRO A 53 -46.25 -4.37 0.39
C PRO A 53 -47.23 -3.42 1.08
N GLN A 54 -46.98 -2.11 1.01
CA GLN A 54 -47.98 -1.08 1.26
C GLN A 54 -48.24 -0.32 -0.05
N HIS A 55 -49.51 -0.30 -0.45
CA HIS A 55 -50.03 0.43 -1.59
C HIS A 55 -49.74 1.93 -1.49
N ARG A 56 -49.30 2.54 -2.59
CA ARG A 56 -49.55 3.94 -2.88
C ARG A 56 -49.91 4.08 -4.37
N GLN A 57 -51.14 4.55 -4.60
CA GLN A 57 -51.71 4.87 -5.92
C GLN A 57 -50.91 6.01 -6.56
N GLU A 58 -50.50 5.83 -7.80
CA GLU A 58 -50.23 6.92 -8.74
C GLU A 58 -51.15 6.73 -9.95
N ASP A 59 -51.77 7.83 -10.37
CA ASP A 59 -52.89 7.90 -11.28
C ASP A 59 -52.55 7.43 -12.69
N ILE A 60 -53.34 6.48 -13.20
CA ILE A 60 -53.39 6.04 -14.60
C ILE A 60 -54.64 6.67 -15.22
N PRO A 61 -54.60 7.20 -16.46
CA PRO A 61 -55.76 7.80 -17.11
C PRO A 61 -56.94 6.82 -17.18
N THR A 62 -58.11 7.33 -16.80
CA THR A 62 -59.43 6.70 -16.84
C THR A 62 -59.81 6.22 -18.23
N ASP A 63 -59.83 4.90 -18.43
CA ASP A 63 -60.68 4.19 -19.39
C ASP A 63 -60.83 2.73 -18.91
N ILE A 64 -61.65 2.52 -17.87
CA ILE A 64 -61.96 1.18 -17.35
C ILE A 64 -63.47 1.11 -17.08
N VAL A 65 -64.17 0.31 -17.89
CA VAL A 65 -65.58 -0.04 -17.69
C VAL A 65 -65.67 -1.28 -16.81
N HIS A 66 -66.40 -1.17 -15.70
CA HIS A 66 -66.65 -2.23 -14.71
C HIS A 66 -67.79 -3.17 -15.12
N LEU A 67 -67.62 -4.49 -14.97
CA LEU A 67 -68.72 -5.47 -14.88
C LEU A 67 -68.45 -6.53 -13.79
N ARG A 68 -69.50 -6.83 -12.99
CA ARG A 68 -69.49 -7.66 -11.75
C ARG A 68 -69.65 -9.16 -12.01
N PHE A 69 -69.00 -10.00 -11.19
CA PHE A 69 -69.21 -11.45 -11.12
C PHE A 69 -70.11 -11.85 -9.95
N HIS A 70 -71.06 -12.78 -10.20
CA HIS A 70 -71.96 -13.36 -9.19
C HIS A 70 -71.55 -14.81 -8.87
N PRO A 71 -71.64 -15.28 -7.61
CA PRO A 71 -71.13 -16.58 -7.20
C PRO A 71 -72.20 -17.67 -7.27
N SER A 72 -71.99 -18.70 -8.08
CA SER A 72 -72.38 -20.08 -7.75
C SER A 72 -72.13 -21.03 -8.92
N VAL A 73 -71.74 -22.26 -8.56
CA VAL A 73 -71.69 -23.50 -9.37
C VAL A 73 -70.34 -23.80 -10.04
N ALA A 74 -69.49 -24.44 -9.22
CA ALA A 74 -68.72 -25.64 -9.50
C ALA A 74 -68.59 -26.11 -10.97
N HIS A 75 -67.47 -25.76 -11.61
CA HIS A 75 -66.61 -26.55 -12.51
C HIS A 75 -65.74 -25.54 -13.30
N ILE A 76 -64.54 -25.21 -12.80
CA ILE A 76 -63.69 -24.18 -13.42
C ILE A 76 -62.79 -24.83 -14.47
N GLY A 77 -63.22 -24.76 -15.73
CA GLY A 77 -62.37 -24.91 -16.91
C GLY A 77 -61.48 -23.66 -17.07
N ILE A 78 -60.21 -23.74 -17.47
CA ILE A 78 -59.62 -24.57 -18.53
C ILE A 78 -60.58 -24.66 -19.72
N VAL A 79 -60.40 -23.79 -20.71
CA VAL A 79 -60.96 -24.04 -22.04
C VAL A 79 -60.15 -25.19 -22.65
N PHE A 80 -60.60 -26.41 -22.39
CA PHE A 80 -60.42 -27.51 -23.32
C PHE A 80 -61.39 -27.28 -24.48
N ILE A 81 -60.88 -27.42 -25.70
CA ILE A 81 -61.66 -27.29 -26.93
C ILE A 81 -62.78 -28.34 -26.92
N SER A 82 -64.02 -27.89 -27.07
CA SER A 82 -65.11 -28.63 -27.70
C SER A 82 -65.79 -27.66 -28.66
N GLU A 83 -65.94 -28.08 -29.91
CA GLU A 83 -66.44 -27.28 -31.03
C GLU A 83 -67.91 -26.83 -30.88
N ASN A 84 -68.16 -25.67 -31.51
CA ASN A 84 -69.39 -25.13 -32.11
C ASN A 84 -70.13 -23.96 -31.46
N ALA A 85 -70.30 -22.95 -32.34
CA ALA A 85 -71.25 -21.83 -32.43
C ALA A 85 -71.14 -20.71 -31.38
N SER A 86 -71.17 -19.42 -31.70
CA SER A 86 -71.09 -18.64 -32.95
C SER A 86 -70.99 -17.16 -32.52
N ASP A 87 -70.31 -16.35 -33.33
CA ASP A 87 -70.19 -14.87 -33.29
C ASP A 87 -69.07 -14.19 -32.46
N ARG A 88 -68.28 -13.40 -33.21
CA ARG A 88 -67.11 -12.54 -32.91
C ARG A 88 -67.55 -11.06 -32.71
N PRO A 89 -66.67 -10.04 -32.44
CA PRO A 89 -65.34 -9.98 -31.81
C PRO A 89 -65.10 -8.78 -30.83
N GLU A 90 -63.90 -8.78 -30.20
CA GLU A 90 -63.01 -7.65 -29.80
C GLU A 90 -63.43 -6.71 -28.63
N GLY A 91 -62.59 -6.43 -27.62
CA GLY A 91 -61.19 -6.76 -27.38
C GLY A 91 -60.69 -6.17 -26.04
N THR A 92 -59.53 -6.68 -25.58
CA THR A 92 -58.78 -6.37 -24.35
C THR A 92 -59.37 -6.85 -23.01
N GLU A 93 -59.00 -8.08 -22.62
CA GLU A 93 -59.18 -8.60 -21.26
C GLU A 93 -57.81 -8.70 -20.56
N LEU A 94 -57.67 -8.00 -19.43
CA LEU A 94 -56.53 -8.04 -18.52
C LEU A 94 -56.80 -9.09 -17.43
N ILE A 95 -55.79 -9.91 -17.11
CA ILE A 95 -55.86 -10.87 -16.00
C ILE A 95 -55.40 -10.17 -14.71
N GLY A 96 -56.31 -10.00 -13.73
CA GLY A 96 -56.04 -9.38 -12.42
C GLY A 96 -55.40 -10.33 -11.39
N SER A 97 -54.79 -9.75 -10.35
CA SER A 97 -53.95 -10.43 -9.34
C SER A 97 -54.70 -11.27 -8.30
N GLU A 98 -56.02 -11.13 -8.17
CA GLU A 98 -56.83 -11.75 -7.09
C GLU A 98 -57.25 -13.20 -7.43
N GLU A 99 -57.51 -13.49 -8.71
CA GLU A 99 -57.86 -14.83 -9.21
C GLU A 99 -56.66 -15.77 -9.22
N ALA A 100 -55.46 -15.25 -9.46
CA ALA A 100 -54.21 -15.98 -9.27
C ALA A 100 -54.00 -16.39 -7.81
N HIS A 101 -54.46 -15.58 -6.85
CA HIS A 101 -54.36 -15.88 -5.42
C HIS A 101 -55.25 -17.07 -5.01
N LYS A 102 -56.47 -17.17 -5.54
CA LYS A 102 -57.41 -18.28 -5.26
C LYS A 102 -56.93 -19.63 -5.83
N MET A 103 -56.16 -19.63 -6.92
CA MET A 103 -55.58 -20.85 -7.50
C MET A 103 -54.43 -21.46 -6.67
N ARG A 104 -53.76 -20.68 -5.81
CA ARG A 104 -52.58 -21.10 -5.02
C ARG A 104 -52.85 -22.18 -3.97
N MET A 105 -54.11 -22.40 -3.57
CA MET A 105 -54.45 -23.20 -2.39
C MET A 105 -54.89 -24.65 -2.66
N ARG A 106 -54.88 -25.15 -3.92
CA ARG A 106 -55.54 -26.44 -4.26
C ARG A 106 -54.76 -27.50 -5.04
N PHE A 107 -53.57 -27.24 -5.58
CA PHE A 107 -52.91 -28.19 -6.52
C PHE A 107 -51.43 -28.45 -6.20
N LYS A 108 -50.93 -29.67 -6.48
CA LYS A 108 -49.50 -30.04 -6.32
C LYS A 108 -48.62 -29.64 -7.52
N LYS A 109 -49.22 -29.31 -8.67
CA LYS A 109 -48.58 -28.87 -9.92
C LYS A 109 -49.62 -28.08 -10.73
N LEU A 110 -49.27 -26.90 -11.25
CA LEU A 110 -50.16 -26.04 -12.04
C LEU A 110 -49.59 -25.86 -13.46
N SER A 111 -50.38 -26.18 -14.49
CA SER A 111 -50.10 -25.90 -15.90
C SER A 111 -51.04 -24.80 -16.39
N LEU A 112 -50.52 -23.85 -17.14
CA LEU A 112 -51.23 -22.67 -17.62
C LEU A 112 -51.12 -22.58 -19.15
N GLN A 113 -52.26 -22.64 -19.83
CA GLN A 113 -52.35 -22.35 -21.26
C GLN A 113 -53.02 -20.99 -21.47
N ILE A 114 -52.31 -20.08 -22.13
CA ILE A 114 -52.79 -18.73 -22.38
C ILE A 114 -53.75 -18.75 -23.59
N PRO A 115 -54.94 -18.13 -23.51
CA PRO A 115 -55.86 -18.03 -24.64
C PRO A 115 -55.27 -17.27 -25.83
N LYS A 116 -55.68 -17.64 -27.05
CA LYS A 116 -55.35 -16.89 -28.27
C LYS A 116 -55.92 -15.46 -28.18
N GLY A 117 -55.12 -14.45 -28.53
CA GLY A 117 -55.55 -13.04 -28.57
C GLY A 117 -55.03 -12.15 -27.44
N ILE A 118 -54.41 -12.71 -26.39
CA ILE A 118 -53.74 -11.92 -25.35
C ILE A 118 -52.48 -11.29 -25.91
N ARG A 119 -52.43 -9.96 -25.90
CA ARG A 119 -51.30 -9.18 -26.47
C ARG A 119 -50.31 -8.67 -25.43
N ARG A 120 -50.68 -8.56 -24.15
CA ARG A 120 -49.82 -8.02 -23.09
C ARG A 120 -50.11 -8.71 -21.76
N PHE A 121 -49.06 -9.00 -20.99
CA PHE A 121 -49.21 -9.35 -19.58
C PHE A 121 -49.09 -8.12 -18.69
N GLY A 122 -50.01 -7.98 -17.74
CA GLY A 122 -49.87 -7.04 -16.63
C GLY A 122 -48.73 -7.43 -15.70
N GLY A 123 -48.22 -6.47 -14.94
CA GLY A 123 -47.16 -6.73 -13.97
C GLY A 123 -47.61 -7.70 -12.87
N SER A 124 -46.69 -8.57 -12.42
CA SER A 124 -46.86 -9.49 -11.29
C SER A 124 -48.03 -10.48 -11.40
N CYS A 125 -48.58 -10.70 -12.59
CA CYS A 125 -49.79 -11.51 -12.82
C CYS A 125 -49.70 -12.95 -12.28
N PHE A 126 -48.52 -13.58 -12.35
CA PHE A 126 -48.24 -14.91 -11.80
C PHE A 126 -47.07 -14.91 -10.82
N SER A 127 -46.69 -13.75 -10.28
CA SER A 127 -45.61 -13.66 -9.30
C SER A 127 -45.90 -14.54 -8.07
N LYS A 128 -44.87 -15.19 -7.50
CA LYS A 128 -44.95 -16.08 -6.33
C LYS A 128 -45.86 -17.30 -6.52
N CYS A 129 -46.21 -17.65 -7.75
CA CYS A 129 -46.93 -18.89 -8.05
C CYS A 129 -45.95 -20.07 -8.02
N SER A 130 -45.53 -20.48 -6.83
CA SER A 130 -44.48 -21.48 -6.61
C SER A 130 -44.78 -22.87 -7.18
N LEU A 131 -46.05 -23.19 -7.46
CA LEU A 131 -46.52 -24.46 -8.01
C LEU A 131 -46.68 -24.45 -9.54
N LEU A 132 -46.53 -23.28 -10.17
CA LEU A 132 -46.63 -23.13 -11.62
C LEU A 132 -45.42 -23.77 -12.28
N SER A 133 -45.65 -24.82 -13.05
CA SER A 133 -44.58 -25.65 -13.62
C SER A 133 -44.52 -25.65 -15.15
N ASP A 134 -45.63 -25.34 -15.80
CA ASP A 134 -45.76 -25.40 -17.27
C ASP A 134 -46.59 -24.20 -17.72
N VAL A 135 -46.04 -23.38 -18.63
CA VAL A 135 -46.69 -22.17 -19.16
C VAL A 135 -46.58 -22.19 -20.67
N ARG A 136 -47.73 -22.19 -21.35
CA ARG A 136 -47.82 -22.14 -22.81
C ARG A 136 -48.25 -20.76 -23.28
N LEU A 137 -47.26 -19.94 -23.64
CA LEU A 137 -47.47 -18.64 -24.29
C LEU A 137 -47.91 -18.84 -25.74
N GLN A 138 -48.73 -17.93 -26.27
CA GLN A 138 -49.26 -18.00 -27.64
C GLN A 138 -48.67 -16.89 -28.52
N GLU A 139 -48.61 -17.14 -29.83
CA GLU A 139 -48.24 -16.12 -30.81
C GLU A 139 -49.23 -14.95 -30.82
N GLY A 140 -48.70 -13.73 -30.97
CA GLY A 140 -49.42 -12.46 -30.85
C GLY A 140 -49.16 -11.70 -29.54
N LEU A 141 -48.44 -12.31 -28.59
CA LEU A 141 -48.00 -11.67 -27.35
C LEU A 141 -46.87 -10.69 -27.64
N LYS A 142 -47.05 -9.42 -27.27
CA LYS A 142 -46.06 -8.35 -27.48
C LYS A 142 -45.12 -8.14 -26.30
N THR A 143 -45.61 -8.24 -25.06
CA THR A 143 -44.80 -7.90 -23.88
C THR A 143 -45.05 -8.86 -22.73
N ILE A 144 -43.96 -9.21 -22.02
CA ILE A 144 -44.02 -9.87 -20.73
C ILE A 144 -43.82 -8.79 -19.65
N GLY A 145 -44.83 -8.58 -18.80
CA GLY A 145 -44.83 -7.48 -17.84
C GLY A 145 -43.84 -7.64 -16.68
N ILE A 146 -43.64 -6.53 -15.96
CA ILE A 146 -42.77 -6.46 -14.77
C ILE A 146 -43.13 -7.57 -13.78
N ALA A 147 -42.15 -8.38 -13.36
CA ALA A 147 -42.31 -9.47 -12.40
C ALA A 147 -43.42 -10.49 -12.73
N ALA A 148 -43.84 -10.61 -14.01
CA ALA A 148 -44.98 -11.43 -14.43
C ALA A 148 -44.94 -12.87 -13.89
N PHE A 149 -43.76 -13.50 -13.86
CA PHE A 149 -43.53 -14.86 -13.38
C PHE A 149 -42.46 -14.93 -12.27
N ALA A 150 -42.14 -13.82 -11.61
CA ALA A 150 -41.11 -13.81 -10.56
C ALA A 150 -41.44 -14.82 -9.44
N GLN A 151 -40.43 -15.52 -8.90
CA GLN A 151 -40.58 -16.51 -7.82
C GLN A 151 -41.50 -17.70 -8.18
N CYS A 152 -41.66 -18.04 -9.47
CA CYS A 152 -42.28 -19.30 -9.91
C CYS A 152 -41.30 -20.46 -9.77
N HIS A 153 -41.06 -20.90 -8.53
CA HIS A 153 -40.03 -21.88 -8.20
C HIS A 153 -40.18 -23.25 -8.88
N SER A 154 -41.39 -23.64 -9.33
CA SER A 154 -41.58 -24.92 -10.05
C SER A 154 -41.45 -24.83 -11.57
N LEU A 155 -41.31 -23.62 -12.13
CA LEU A 155 -41.23 -23.41 -13.57
C LEU A 155 -39.89 -23.93 -14.07
N SER A 156 -39.91 -24.98 -14.88
CA SER A 156 -38.68 -25.63 -15.38
C SER A 156 -38.27 -25.15 -16.76
N THR A 157 -39.23 -24.80 -17.61
CA THR A 157 -38.97 -24.37 -18.98
C THR A 157 -39.97 -23.30 -19.38
N ILE A 158 -39.60 -22.44 -20.32
CA ILE A 158 -40.54 -21.53 -20.97
C ILE A 158 -40.18 -21.32 -22.45
N ALA A 159 -41.22 -21.29 -23.28
CA ALA A 159 -41.10 -20.91 -24.69
C ALA A 159 -41.68 -19.51 -24.88
N ILE A 160 -40.81 -18.57 -25.27
CA ILE A 160 -41.15 -17.19 -25.57
C ILE A 160 -41.55 -17.09 -27.06
N PRO A 161 -42.76 -16.60 -27.40
CA PRO A 161 -43.21 -16.44 -28.78
C PRO A 161 -42.37 -15.43 -29.56
N SER A 162 -42.29 -15.60 -30.89
CA SER A 162 -41.50 -14.72 -31.79
C SER A 162 -41.97 -13.26 -31.79
N THR A 163 -43.24 -13.05 -31.44
CA THR A 163 -43.92 -11.74 -31.41
C THR A 163 -43.60 -10.88 -30.19
N VAL A 164 -42.87 -11.40 -29.20
CA VAL A 164 -42.52 -10.65 -27.98
C VAL A 164 -41.43 -9.63 -28.29
N GLU A 165 -41.75 -8.35 -28.08
CA GLU A 165 -40.90 -7.19 -28.30
C GLU A 165 -40.02 -6.86 -27.07
N SER A 166 -40.51 -7.16 -25.85
CA SER A 166 -39.78 -6.90 -24.60
C SER A 166 -40.12 -7.88 -23.46
N ILE A 167 -39.10 -8.18 -22.65
CA ILE A 167 -39.22 -8.87 -21.37
C ILE A 167 -38.98 -7.83 -20.28
N GLY A 168 -40.02 -7.54 -19.49
CA GLY A 168 -39.99 -6.47 -18.49
C GLY A 168 -39.19 -6.82 -17.24
N LYS A 169 -38.89 -5.79 -16.44
CA LYS A 169 -38.12 -5.88 -15.21
C LYS A 169 -38.54 -7.03 -14.30
N ALA A 170 -37.58 -7.84 -13.87
CA ALA A 170 -37.76 -8.99 -12.98
C ALA A 170 -38.76 -10.05 -13.47
N ALA A 171 -39.12 -10.10 -14.76
CA ALA A 171 -40.19 -10.96 -15.30
C ALA A 171 -40.10 -12.43 -14.83
N PHE A 172 -38.91 -13.00 -14.77
CA PHE A 172 -38.62 -14.38 -14.35
C PHE A 172 -37.66 -14.46 -13.16
N ALA A 173 -37.44 -13.37 -12.42
CA ALA A 173 -36.52 -13.35 -11.30
C ALA A 173 -36.84 -14.43 -10.26
N GLN A 174 -35.81 -15.12 -9.75
CA GLN A 174 -35.90 -16.20 -8.75
C GLN A 174 -36.75 -17.40 -9.20
N CYS A 175 -36.89 -17.64 -10.51
CA CYS A 175 -37.38 -18.93 -11.02
C CYS A 175 -36.29 -20.00 -10.88
N GLN A 176 -36.04 -20.45 -9.65
CA GLN A 176 -34.85 -21.25 -9.31
C GLN A 176 -34.72 -22.59 -10.06
N ASN A 177 -35.82 -23.21 -10.50
CA ASN A 177 -35.80 -24.44 -11.28
C ASN A 177 -35.86 -24.22 -12.80
N LEU A 178 -35.86 -22.97 -13.29
CA LEU A 178 -35.90 -22.67 -14.71
C LEU A 178 -34.57 -23.09 -15.34
N GLN A 179 -34.62 -24.13 -16.17
CA GLN A 179 -33.46 -24.76 -16.79
C GLN A 179 -33.23 -24.30 -18.23
N ASP A 180 -34.32 -23.99 -18.95
CA ASP A 180 -34.30 -23.69 -20.38
C ASP A 180 -35.31 -22.58 -20.74
N VAL A 181 -34.86 -21.62 -21.53
CA VAL A 181 -35.64 -20.52 -22.10
C VAL A 181 -35.45 -20.56 -23.60
N THR A 182 -36.52 -20.91 -24.32
CA THR A 182 -36.50 -21.04 -25.78
C THR A 182 -37.24 -19.88 -26.42
N PHE A 183 -36.77 -19.43 -27.58
CA PHE A 183 -37.44 -18.42 -28.41
C PHE A 183 -37.98 -19.10 -29.66
N SER A 184 -39.27 -18.94 -29.90
CA SER A 184 -39.94 -19.58 -31.03
C SER A 184 -39.46 -18.96 -32.34
N ALA A 185 -39.09 -19.78 -33.32
CA ALA A 185 -38.96 -19.33 -34.71
C ALA A 185 -40.39 -19.13 -35.24
N GLY A 186 -40.75 -17.90 -35.62
CA GLY A 186 -42.14 -17.58 -35.96
C GLY A 186 -42.75 -18.50 -37.03
N ASN A 187 -44.08 -18.57 -37.09
CA ASN A 187 -44.83 -19.48 -37.99
C ASN A 187 -44.61 -19.26 -39.51
N ASN A 188 -43.78 -18.29 -39.91
CA ASN A 188 -43.38 -18.03 -41.29
C ASN A 188 -41.86 -17.78 -41.32
N ALA A 189 -41.16 -18.32 -42.32
CA ALA A 189 -39.71 -18.17 -42.54
C ALA A 189 -39.22 -16.70 -42.69
N ALA A 190 -40.12 -15.71 -42.63
CA ALA A 190 -39.84 -14.27 -42.66
C ALA A 190 -40.15 -13.54 -41.33
N ALA A 191 -40.73 -14.21 -40.32
CA ALA A 191 -41.01 -13.62 -39.01
C ALA A 191 -39.81 -13.83 -38.07
N ALA A 192 -38.77 -13.02 -38.25
CA ALA A 192 -37.68 -12.94 -37.31
C ALA A 192 -38.22 -12.50 -35.94
N ALA A 193 -37.72 -13.09 -34.85
CA ALA A 193 -38.04 -12.64 -33.50
C ALA A 193 -37.79 -11.12 -33.37
N VAL A 194 -38.70 -10.40 -32.70
CA VAL A 194 -38.67 -8.93 -32.58
C VAL A 194 -38.24 -8.45 -31.19
N LEU A 195 -37.69 -9.33 -30.36
CA LEU A 195 -37.28 -9.01 -29.00
C LEU A 195 -36.13 -8.00 -29.04
N ARG A 196 -36.35 -6.79 -28.52
CA ARG A 196 -35.35 -5.71 -28.50
C ARG A 196 -34.68 -5.58 -27.14
N ILE A 197 -35.45 -5.73 -26.06
CA ILE A 197 -35.00 -5.41 -24.69
C ILE A 197 -35.26 -6.58 -23.76
N ILE A 198 -34.22 -6.97 -23.03
CA ILE A 198 -34.31 -7.76 -21.80
C ILE A 198 -34.03 -6.79 -20.65
N ASP A 199 -35.07 -6.44 -19.91
CA ASP A 199 -35.02 -5.38 -18.89
C ASP A 199 -34.39 -5.89 -17.58
N ASP A 200 -34.15 -4.97 -16.66
CA ASP A 200 -33.47 -5.19 -15.39
C ASP A 200 -33.93 -6.46 -14.65
N HIS A 201 -33.00 -7.26 -14.15
CA HIS A 201 -33.28 -8.44 -13.31
C HIS A 201 -34.16 -9.50 -13.98
N ALA A 202 -34.40 -9.45 -15.30
CA ALA A 202 -35.38 -10.30 -15.97
C ALA A 202 -35.28 -11.79 -15.61
N PHE A 203 -34.06 -12.32 -15.46
CA PHE A 203 -33.74 -13.70 -15.09
C PHE A 203 -32.80 -13.79 -13.87
N ASP A 204 -32.74 -12.75 -13.01
CA ASP A 204 -31.90 -12.76 -11.80
C ASP A 204 -32.19 -14.00 -10.94
N GLN A 205 -31.14 -14.64 -10.41
CA GLN A 205 -31.21 -15.83 -9.55
C GLN A 205 -31.97 -17.02 -10.17
N CYS A 206 -31.98 -17.15 -11.49
CA CYS A 206 -32.36 -18.39 -12.17
C CYS A 206 -31.22 -19.41 -12.10
N VAL A 207 -30.94 -19.89 -10.88
CA VAL A 207 -29.74 -20.71 -10.56
C VAL A 207 -29.61 -22.01 -11.34
N SER A 208 -30.71 -22.55 -11.90
CA SER A 208 -30.71 -23.77 -12.72
C SER A 208 -30.59 -23.50 -14.22
N LEU A 209 -30.65 -22.24 -14.67
CA LEU A 209 -30.61 -21.89 -16.08
C LEU A 209 -29.24 -22.25 -16.63
N SER A 210 -29.19 -23.22 -17.54
CA SER A 210 -27.92 -23.81 -17.98
C SER A 210 -27.42 -23.29 -19.31
N LYS A 211 -28.34 -22.82 -20.16
CA LYS A 211 -28.07 -22.27 -21.49
C LYS A 211 -29.12 -21.24 -21.82
N ILE A 212 -28.72 -20.21 -22.56
CA ILE A 212 -29.65 -19.31 -23.24
C ILE A 212 -29.10 -18.88 -24.60
N SER A 213 -29.98 -18.87 -25.60
CA SER A 213 -29.69 -18.42 -26.97
C SER A 213 -30.66 -17.32 -27.35
N LEU A 214 -30.20 -16.07 -27.29
CA LEU A 214 -31.00 -14.89 -27.60
C LEU A 214 -31.14 -14.67 -29.11
N PRO A 215 -32.28 -14.14 -29.59
CA PRO A 215 -32.43 -13.78 -31.01
C PRO A 215 -31.54 -12.58 -31.40
N SER A 216 -31.18 -12.47 -32.69
CA SER A 216 -30.32 -11.40 -33.23
C SER A 216 -30.88 -9.98 -33.09
N SER A 217 -32.18 -9.86 -32.81
CA SER A 217 -32.91 -8.60 -32.66
C SER A 217 -32.66 -7.89 -31.33
N VAL A 218 -32.07 -8.57 -30.34
CA VAL A 218 -31.85 -7.98 -29.01
C VAL A 218 -30.82 -6.87 -29.13
N GLU A 219 -31.20 -5.67 -28.67
CA GLU A 219 -30.39 -4.46 -28.67
C GLU A 219 -29.78 -4.20 -27.29
N GLU A 220 -30.46 -4.58 -26.21
CA GLU A 220 -30.05 -4.27 -24.84
C GLU A 220 -30.37 -5.39 -23.85
N ILE A 221 -29.40 -5.65 -22.96
CA ILE A 221 -29.54 -6.47 -21.75
C ILE A 221 -29.38 -5.54 -20.55
N GLY A 222 -30.43 -5.41 -19.73
CA GLY A 222 -30.49 -4.50 -18.59
C GLY A 222 -29.67 -4.96 -17.38
N THR A 223 -29.69 -4.15 -16.34
CA THR A 223 -28.92 -4.35 -15.11
C THR A 223 -29.35 -5.62 -14.39
N GLN A 224 -28.39 -6.47 -14.00
CA GLN A 224 -28.61 -7.73 -13.29
C GLN A 224 -29.53 -8.74 -14.01
N SER A 225 -29.72 -8.62 -15.34
CA SER A 225 -30.66 -9.45 -16.09
C SER A 225 -30.46 -10.95 -15.92
N PHE A 226 -29.22 -11.43 -15.80
CA PHE A 226 -28.83 -12.83 -15.60
C PHE A 226 -27.95 -13.00 -14.35
N ALA A 227 -27.98 -12.05 -13.41
CA ALA A 227 -27.16 -12.14 -12.21
C ALA A 227 -27.47 -13.42 -11.43
N SER A 228 -26.43 -14.02 -10.83
CA SER A 228 -26.50 -15.26 -10.06
C SER A 228 -27.13 -16.46 -10.81
N CYS A 229 -27.08 -16.49 -12.14
CA CYS A 229 -27.39 -17.69 -12.93
C CYS A 229 -26.20 -18.67 -12.86
N THR A 230 -25.95 -19.23 -11.69
CA THR A 230 -24.72 -20.00 -11.39
C THR A 230 -24.52 -21.23 -12.26
N ALA A 231 -25.58 -21.82 -12.82
CA ALA A 231 -25.48 -22.96 -13.73
C ALA A 231 -25.30 -22.58 -15.21
N LEU A 232 -25.33 -21.29 -15.57
CA LEU A 232 -25.30 -20.83 -16.95
C LEU A 232 -23.94 -21.10 -17.58
N LYS A 233 -23.87 -22.08 -18.48
CA LYS A 233 -22.63 -22.52 -19.16
C LYS A 233 -22.43 -21.87 -20.52
N GLU A 234 -23.53 -21.63 -21.22
CA GLU A 234 -23.53 -21.16 -22.61
C GLU A 234 -24.51 -20.00 -22.76
N PHE A 235 -23.97 -18.85 -23.15
CA PHE A 235 -24.71 -17.67 -23.56
C PHE A 235 -24.37 -17.37 -25.02
N THR A 236 -25.38 -17.27 -25.88
CA THR A 236 -25.20 -17.00 -27.31
C THR A 236 -26.25 -16.02 -27.82
N VAL A 237 -25.88 -15.22 -28.81
CA VAL A 237 -26.83 -14.45 -29.64
C VAL A 237 -26.83 -15.08 -31.02
N VAL A 238 -28.00 -15.49 -31.51
CA VAL A 238 -28.16 -16.14 -32.82
C VAL A 238 -27.74 -15.16 -33.91
N ASN A 239 -26.95 -15.62 -34.90
CA ASN A 239 -26.34 -14.81 -35.97
C ASN A 239 -25.46 -13.65 -35.45
N GLN A 240 -24.15 -13.93 -35.29
CA GLN A 240 -23.12 -13.05 -34.69
C GLN A 240 -22.88 -11.67 -35.36
N GLY A 241 -23.75 -11.23 -36.27
CA GLY A 241 -23.82 -9.85 -36.79
C GLY A 241 -24.93 -9.02 -36.14
N GLY A 242 -25.26 -9.32 -34.87
CA GLY A 242 -26.46 -8.85 -34.18
C GLY A 242 -26.43 -7.36 -33.79
N HIS A 243 -27.61 -6.83 -33.46
CA HIS A 243 -27.84 -5.43 -33.07
C HIS A 243 -27.54 -5.14 -31.57
N LEU A 244 -26.93 -6.08 -30.85
CA LEU A 244 -26.70 -5.92 -29.41
C LEU A 244 -25.73 -4.77 -29.17
N LYS A 245 -26.19 -3.69 -28.56
CA LYS A 245 -25.37 -2.50 -28.29
C LYS A 245 -24.78 -2.51 -26.89
N ARG A 246 -25.54 -3.03 -25.92
CA ARG A 246 -25.22 -2.85 -24.50
C ARG A 246 -25.53 -4.08 -23.66
N ILE A 247 -24.58 -4.39 -22.77
CA ILE A 247 -24.78 -5.20 -21.58
C ILE A 247 -24.73 -4.25 -20.37
N GLY A 248 -25.80 -4.22 -19.58
CA GLY A 248 -25.91 -3.38 -18.40
C GLY A 248 -25.12 -3.90 -17.20
N ASP A 249 -25.11 -3.10 -16.14
CA ASP A 249 -24.32 -3.38 -14.95
C ASP A 249 -24.73 -4.70 -14.29
N ARG A 250 -23.74 -5.46 -13.81
CA ARG A 250 -23.92 -6.75 -13.13
C ARG A 250 -24.77 -7.76 -13.92
N ALA A 251 -24.96 -7.58 -15.23
CA ALA A 251 -25.89 -8.38 -16.03
C ALA A 251 -25.65 -9.88 -15.91
N PHE A 252 -24.40 -10.33 -15.81
CA PHE A 252 -23.97 -11.72 -15.64
C PHE A 252 -23.15 -11.94 -14.36
N GLU A 253 -23.27 -11.06 -13.36
CA GLU A 253 -22.55 -11.20 -12.09
C GLU A 253 -22.77 -12.61 -11.50
N LYS A 254 -21.71 -13.30 -11.07
CA LYS A 254 -21.76 -14.65 -10.47
C LYS A 254 -22.32 -15.73 -11.41
N CYS A 255 -22.22 -15.57 -12.73
CA CYS A 255 -22.42 -16.67 -13.68
C CYS A 255 -21.21 -17.63 -13.67
N GLN A 256 -20.98 -18.30 -12.54
CA GLN A 256 -19.76 -19.05 -12.25
C GLN A 256 -19.48 -20.22 -13.21
N ALA A 257 -20.49 -20.74 -13.90
CA ALA A 257 -20.33 -21.81 -14.88
C ALA A 257 -20.09 -21.32 -16.33
N LEU A 258 -20.14 -20.01 -16.58
CA LEU A 258 -20.01 -19.45 -17.93
C LEU A 258 -18.57 -19.62 -18.40
N THR A 259 -18.37 -20.22 -19.57
CA THR A 259 -17.02 -20.62 -20.02
C THR A 259 -16.44 -19.79 -21.16
N LYS A 260 -17.29 -19.20 -22.01
CA LYS A 260 -16.90 -18.46 -23.20
C LYS A 260 -17.82 -17.26 -23.41
N LEU A 261 -17.22 -16.16 -23.87
CA LEU A 261 -17.92 -14.97 -24.35
C LEU A 261 -17.33 -14.53 -25.69
N SER A 262 -18.18 -14.32 -26.70
CA SER A 262 -17.84 -13.70 -27.99
C SER A 262 -19.09 -13.00 -28.49
N LEU A 263 -19.07 -11.67 -28.45
CA LEU A 263 -20.20 -10.80 -28.76
C LEU A 263 -19.69 -9.52 -29.42
N THR A 264 -20.41 -9.06 -30.42
CA THR A 264 -20.25 -7.73 -31.05
C THR A 264 -21.20 -6.76 -30.35
N LEU A 265 -20.65 -5.75 -29.65
CA LEU A 265 -21.43 -4.75 -28.90
C LEU A 265 -20.58 -3.49 -28.62
N GLU A 266 -21.24 -2.39 -28.23
CA GLU A 266 -20.57 -1.09 -27.98
C GLU A 266 -20.16 -0.90 -26.50
N VAL A 267 -20.95 -1.41 -25.55
CA VAL A 267 -20.77 -1.15 -24.10
C VAL A 267 -20.97 -2.39 -23.23
N ILE A 268 -19.98 -2.69 -22.36
CA ILE A 268 -20.13 -3.59 -21.21
C ILE A 268 -20.16 -2.74 -19.94
N GLY A 269 -21.25 -2.83 -19.17
CA GLY A 269 -21.46 -2.09 -17.94
C GLY A 269 -20.62 -2.57 -16.75
N ASP A 270 -20.78 -1.88 -15.63
CA ASP A 270 -19.98 -2.10 -14.42
C ASP A 270 -20.29 -3.48 -13.82
N SER A 271 -19.24 -4.21 -13.40
CA SER A 271 -19.35 -5.53 -12.79
C SER A 271 -20.12 -6.55 -13.64
N ALA A 272 -20.27 -6.34 -14.96
CA ALA A 272 -21.14 -7.13 -15.83
C ALA A 272 -20.86 -8.64 -15.75
N PHE A 273 -19.60 -9.05 -15.64
CA PHE A 273 -19.14 -10.44 -15.52
C PHE A 273 -18.34 -10.70 -14.24
N LEU A 274 -18.51 -9.86 -13.21
CA LEU A 274 -17.88 -10.04 -11.89
C LEU A 274 -18.13 -11.47 -11.37
N LEU A 275 -17.07 -12.14 -10.89
CA LEU A 275 -17.12 -13.52 -10.36
C LEU A 275 -17.60 -14.59 -11.37
N CYS A 276 -17.37 -14.38 -12.68
CA CYS A 276 -17.51 -15.44 -13.69
C CYS A 276 -16.28 -16.37 -13.71
N GLU A 277 -16.07 -17.11 -12.62
CA GLU A 277 -14.83 -17.85 -12.33
C GLU A 277 -14.41 -18.89 -13.38
N SER A 278 -15.36 -19.44 -14.16
CA SER A 278 -15.07 -20.43 -15.23
C SER A 278 -14.81 -19.81 -16.61
N LEU A 279 -14.90 -18.48 -16.74
CA LEU A 279 -14.76 -17.80 -18.02
C LEU A 279 -13.30 -17.87 -18.47
N ARG A 280 -13.04 -18.59 -19.56
CA ARG A 280 -11.67 -18.87 -20.04
C ARG A 280 -11.27 -18.03 -21.24
N ASN A 281 -12.21 -17.86 -22.16
CA ASN A 281 -11.99 -17.20 -23.43
C ASN A 281 -13.00 -16.06 -23.56
N VAL A 282 -12.49 -14.83 -23.55
CA VAL A 282 -13.25 -13.62 -23.85
C VAL A 282 -12.67 -13.03 -25.13
N VAL A 283 -13.49 -12.99 -26.18
CA VAL A 283 -13.15 -12.26 -27.40
C VAL A 283 -13.95 -10.97 -27.37
N LEU A 284 -13.25 -9.85 -27.18
CA LEU A 284 -13.81 -8.52 -27.28
C LEU A 284 -13.71 -8.09 -28.75
N GLU A 285 -14.84 -8.16 -29.47
CA GLU A 285 -14.88 -7.94 -30.92
C GLU A 285 -14.78 -6.45 -31.28
N GLU A 286 -14.42 -6.15 -32.54
CA GLU A 286 -14.41 -4.78 -33.06
C GLU A 286 -15.79 -4.12 -32.97
N GLY A 287 -15.82 -2.91 -32.44
CA GLY A 287 -17.03 -2.13 -32.14
C GLY A 287 -17.20 -1.81 -30.66
N LEU A 288 -16.52 -2.53 -29.76
CA LEU A 288 -16.55 -2.27 -28.33
C LEU A 288 -15.78 -0.99 -27.99
N LYS A 289 -16.47 -0.04 -27.36
CA LYS A 289 -15.92 1.27 -27.01
C LYS A 289 -15.64 1.43 -25.51
N HIS A 290 -16.48 0.84 -24.67
CA HIS A 290 -16.47 1.09 -23.23
C HIS A 290 -16.55 -0.22 -22.43
N LEU A 291 -15.57 -0.43 -21.55
CA LEU A 291 -15.65 -1.40 -20.45
C LEU A 291 -15.87 -0.68 -19.12
N GLY A 292 -16.91 -1.08 -18.39
CA GLY A 292 -17.22 -0.57 -17.06
C GLY A 292 -16.25 -1.05 -15.98
N ALA A 293 -16.32 -0.41 -14.82
CA ALA A 293 -15.50 -0.76 -13.66
C ALA A 293 -15.83 -2.17 -13.17
N HIS A 294 -14.82 -2.94 -12.75
CA HIS A 294 -14.97 -4.31 -12.25
C HIS A 294 -15.60 -5.30 -13.26
N ALA A 295 -15.67 -4.96 -14.56
CA ALA A 295 -16.46 -5.73 -15.53
C ALA A 295 -16.12 -7.22 -15.59
N PHE A 296 -14.84 -7.58 -15.46
CA PHE A 296 -14.33 -8.96 -15.43
C PHE A 296 -13.59 -9.29 -14.13
N GLU A 297 -13.79 -8.52 -13.06
CA GLU A 297 -13.14 -8.79 -11.77
C GLU A 297 -13.40 -10.24 -11.32
N ARG A 298 -12.35 -10.91 -10.84
CA ARG A 298 -12.35 -12.29 -10.35
C ARG A 298 -12.84 -13.31 -11.39
N CYS A 299 -12.64 -13.05 -12.68
CA CYS A 299 -12.70 -14.07 -13.74
C CYS A 299 -11.45 -14.95 -13.70
N SER A 300 -11.29 -15.74 -12.63
CA SER A 300 -10.03 -16.42 -12.28
C SER A 300 -9.53 -17.47 -13.28
N SER A 301 -10.35 -17.92 -14.23
CA SER A 301 -9.94 -18.84 -15.31
C SER A 301 -9.59 -18.14 -16.62
N LEU A 302 -9.73 -16.82 -16.71
CA LEU A 302 -9.51 -16.05 -17.92
C LEU A 302 -8.02 -16.10 -18.28
N LYS A 303 -7.70 -16.52 -19.51
CA LYS A 303 -6.30 -16.74 -19.90
C LYS A 303 -5.71 -15.62 -20.73
N ASN A 304 -6.43 -15.17 -21.73
CA ASN A 304 -5.98 -14.14 -22.66
C ASN A 304 -7.11 -13.15 -22.87
N VAL A 305 -6.75 -11.89 -23.03
CA VAL A 305 -7.66 -10.80 -23.42
C VAL A 305 -7.02 -10.04 -24.56
N SER A 306 -7.76 -9.85 -25.65
CA SER A 306 -7.38 -8.94 -26.73
C SER A 306 -8.34 -7.75 -26.71
N LEU A 307 -7.80 -6.55 -26.62
CA LEU A 307 -8.57 -5.31 -26.65
C LEU A 307 -8.74 -4.84 -28.11
N PRO A 308 -9.96 -4.47 -28.55
CA PRO A 308 -10.24 -4.12 -29.95
C PRO A 308 -9.79 -2.68 -30.31
N SER A 309 -9.56 -2.43 -31.61
CA SER A 309 -9.09 -1.15 -32.21
C SER A 309 -9.91 0.08 -31.79
N THR A 310 -11.17 -0.18 -31.45
CA THR A 310 -12.24 0.78 -31.22
C THR A 310 -12.40 1.17 -29.75
N MET A 311 -11.60 0.60 -28.85
CA MET A 311 -11.71 0.82 -27.41
C MET A 311 -11.32 2.26 -27.02
N GLU A 312 -12.26 2.99 -26.43
CA GLU A 312 -12.09 4.38 -26.00
C GLU A 312 -11.80 4.47 -24.48
N THR A 313 -12.52 3.68 -23.66
CA THR A 313 -12.38 3.73 -22.19
C THR A 313 -12.44 2.36 -21.53
N MET A 314 -11.71 2.24 -20.42
CA MET A 314 -11.72 1.09 -19.51
C MET A 314 -11.93 1.59 -18.08
N GLY A 315 -12.73 0.89 -17.27
CA GLY A 315 -13.00 1.28 -15.89
C GLY A 315 -12.00 0.70 -14.88
N THR A 316 -11.98 1.28 -13.68
CA THR A 316 -11.21 0.78 -12.52
C THR A 316 -11.44 -0.71 -12.27
N SER A 317 -10.38 -1.44 -11.90
CA SER A 317 -10.43 -2.86 -11.54
C SER A 317 -11.04 -3.79 -12.61
N THR A 318 -11.03 -3.41 -13.89
CA THR A 318 -11.72 -4.16 -14.96
C THR A 318 -11.38 -5.65 -14.98
N PHE A 319 -10.11 -6.02 -14.81
CA PHE A 319 -9.60 -7.40 -14.78
C PHE A 319 -8.95 -7.76 -13.43
N ASP A 320 -9.28 -7.06 -12.33
CA ASP A 320 -8.73 -7.34 -11.01
C ASP A 320 -8.93 -8.81 -10.61
N THR A 321 -7.86 -9.43 -10.09
CA THR A 321 -7.83 -10.81 -9.61
C THR A 321 -8.18 -11.82 -10.72
N CYS A 322 -7.91 -11.51 -11.98
CA CYS A 322 -7.92 -12.47 -13.10
C CYS A 322 -6.65 -13.32 -13.07
N ARG A 323 -6.48 -14.12 -12.01
CA ARG A 323 -5.21 -14.80 -11.69
C ARG A 323 -4.63 -15.64 -12.82
N SER A 324 -5.44 -16.28 -13.66
CA SER A 324 -4.93 -17.12 -14.76
C SER A 324 -4.58 -16.34 -16.04
N LEU A 325 -4.70 -15.01 -16.04
CA LEU A 325 -4.43 -14.16 -17.19
C LEU A 325 -2.93 -14.19 -17.47
N VAL A 326 -2.54 -14.58 -18.68
CA VAL A 326 -1.13 -14.76 -19.09
C VAL A 326 -0.65 -13.60 -19.97
N GLU A 327 -1.54 -13.08 -20.82
CA GLU A 327 -1.22 -12.03 -21.77
C GLU A 327 -2.44 -11.12 -21.98
N VAL A 328 -2.15 -9.82 -22.12
CA VAL A 328 -3.11 -8.81 -22.58
C VAL A 328 -2.58 -8.21 -23.87
N ASP A 329 -3.32 -8.43 -24.95
CA ASP A 329 -3.01 -7.89 -26.26
C ASP A 329 -3.69 -6.52 -26.43
N PHE A 330 -2.88 -5.46 -26.42
CA PHE A 330 -3.29 -4.08 -26.63
C PHE A 330 -3.17 -3.62 -28.09
N ASN A 331 -2.96 -4.50 -29.08
CA ASN A 331 -2.77 -4.10 -30.49
C ASN A 331 -3.99 -3.38 -31.10
N GLY A 332 -5.17 -3.45 -30.46
CA GLY A 332 -6.33 -2.61 -30.77
C GLY A 332 -6.51 -1.38 -29.84
N GLY A 333 -5.71 -1.19 -28.80
CA GLY A 333 -5.91 -0.10 -27.84
C GLY A 333 -5.62 1.31 -28.33
N GLY A 334 -5.55 1.59 -29.63
CA GLY A 334 -5.03 2.85 -30.21
C GLY A 334 -5.74 4.15 -29.81
N HIS A 335 -6.89 4.06 -29.14
CA HIS A 335 -7.62 5.21 -28.59
C HIS A 335 -7.63 5.26 -27.06
N LEU A 336 -7.19 4.20 -26.37
CA LEU A 336 -7.15 4.14 -24.91
C LEU A 336 -6.12 5.15 -24.38
N LYS A 337 -6.55 6.06 -23.51
CA LYS A 337 -5.71 7.11 -22.93
C LYS A 337 -5.09 6.76 -21.59
N GLU A 338 -5.70 5.83 -20.89
CA GLU A 338 -5.35 5.50 -19.52
C GLU A 338 -5.56 4.02 -19.28
N ILE A 339 -4.61 3.40 -18.57
CA ILE A 339 -4.87 2.15 -17.88
C ILE A 339 -5.34 2.53 -16.48
N PRO A 340 -6.62 2.30 -16.14
CA PRO A 340 -7.20 2.83 -14.91
C PRO A 340 -6.67 2.11 -13.67
N ASP A 341 -6.95 2.69 -12.51
CA ASP A 341 -6.54 2.14 -11.23
C ASP A 341 -6.96 0.66 -11.09
N PHE A 342 -6.05 -0.16 -10.58
CA PHE A 342 -6.24 -1.59 -10.29
C PHE A 342 -6.68 -2.45 -11.49
N ALA A 343 -6.58 -1.96 -12.74
CA ALA A 343 -7.11 -2.63 -13.93
C ALA A 343 -6.75 -4.11 -14.04
N PHE A 344 -5.51 -4.48 -13.73
CA PHE A 344 -4.93 -5.83 -13.77
C PHE A 344 -4.32 -6.24 -12.41
N HIS A 345 -4.77 -5.63 -11.31
CA HIS A 345 -4.32 -5.97 -9.96
C HIS A 345 -4.48 -7.46 -9.66
N CYS A 346 -3.50 -8.08 -8.99
CA CYS A 346 -3.43 -9.52 -8.69
C CYS A 346 -3.72 -10.43 -9.91
N CYS A 347 -3.21 -10.08 -11.09
CA CYS A 347 -3.12 -10.99 -12.23
C CYS A 347 -1.81 -11.78 -12.16
N ASP A 348 -1.73 -12.70 -11.20
CA ASP A 348 -0.50 -13.39 -10.76
C ASP A 348 0.33 -14.01 -11.90
N TYR A 349 -0.32 -14.49 -12.97
CA TYR A 349 0.33 -15.17 -14.11
C TYR A 349 0.56 -14.27 -15.34
N LEU A 350 0.25 -12.97 -15.26
CA LEU A 350 0.42 -12.05 -16.38
C LEU A 350 1.91 -11.89 -16.65
N GLY A 351 2.41 -12.51 -17.71
CA GLY A 351 3.84 -12.55 -18.03
C GLY A 351 4.32 -11.41 -18.92
N LYS A 352 3.39 -10.82 -19.68
CA LYS A 352 3.68 -9.80 -20.68
C LYS A 352 2.62 -8.70 -20.68
N ALA A 353 3.08 -7.44 -20.70
CA ALA A 353 2.26 -6.26 -20.91
C ALA A 353 2.97 -5.28 -21.87
N SER A 354 2.42 -5.12 -23.07
CA SER A 354 2.87 -4.09 -24.03
C SER A 354 1.84 -2.96 -24.04
N ILE A 355 2.16 -1.86 -23.36
CA ILE A 355 1.22 -0.75 -23.09
C ILE A 355 1.02 0.04 -24.39
N PRO A 356 -0.19 0.31 -24.90
CA PRO A 356 -0.31 0.94 -26.22
C PRO A 356 0.17 2.41 -26.23
N SER A 357 0.73 2.88 -27.35
CA SER A 357 1.31 4.23 -27.50
C SER A 357 0.34 5.39 -27.29
N SER A 358 -0.97 5.13 -27.26
CA SER A 358 -2.00 6.13 -26.97
C SER A 358 -2.19 6.40 -25.48
N VAL A 359 -1.70 5.50 -24.61
CA VAL A 359 -1.81 5.61 -23.15
C VAL A 359 -0.80 6.63 -22.64
N VAL A 360 -1.32 7.61 -21.90
CA VAL A 360 -0.55 8.68 -21.28
C VAL A 360 -0.46 8.52 -19.77
N VAL A 361 -1.32 7.70 -19.15
CA VAL A 361 -1.36 7.46 -17.71
C VAL A 361 -1.52 5.98 -17.41
N ILE A 362 -0.70 5.48 -16.49
CA ILE A 362 -0.89 4.20 -15.80
C ILE A 362 -1.36 4.52 -14.39
N GLY A 363 -2.56 4.05 -14.04
CA GLY A 363 -3.24 4.33 -12.77
C GLY A 363 -2.64 3.63 -11.56
N GLU A 364 -3.17 3.96 -10.38
CA GLU A 364 -2.75 3.39 -9.10
C GLU A 364 -2.95 1.87 -9.08
N GLY A 365 -1.92 1.12 -8.69
CA GLY A 365 -2.01 -0.33 -8.51
C GLY A 365 -2.41 -1.12 -9.78
N SER A 366 -2.33 -0.53 -10.97
CA SER A 366 -2.90 -1.11 -12.19
C SER A 366 -2.36 -2.51 -12.53
N PHE A 367 -1.11 -2.80 -12.20
CA PHE A 367 -0.43 -4.09 -12.37
C PHE A 367 0.15 -4.61 -11.04
N ALA A 368 -0.30 -4.08 -9.90
CA ALA A 368 0.18 -4.53 -8.60
C ALA A 368 -0.15 -6.01 -8.38
N GLY A 369 0.83 -6.80 -7.93
CA GLY A 369 0.70 -8.25 -7.74
C GLY A 369 0.71 -9.07 -9.03
N CYS A 370 1.13 -8.50 -10.17
CA CYS A 370 1.45 -9.28 -11.37
C CYS A 370 2.82 -9.97 -11.20
N GLU A 371 2.87 -10.97 -10.31
CA GLU A 371 4.11 -11.64 -9.87
C GLU A 371 4.94 -12.24 -11.03
N SER A 372 4.28 -12.69 -12.10
CA SER A 372 4.94 -13.31 -13.26
C SER A 372 5.36 -12.31 -14.36
N LEU A 373 5.13 -11.01 -14.20
CA LEU A 373 5.37 -10.02 -15.25
C LEU A 373 6.88 -9.89 -15.52
N GLN A 374 7.31 -10.29 -16.72
CA GLN A 374 8.71 -10.27 -17.15
C GLN A 374 8.93 -9.28 -18.30
N GLU A 375 8.02 -9.27 -19.28
CA GLU A 375 8.10 -8.40 -20.45
C GLU A 375 7.17 -7.20 -20.26
N LEU A 376 7.74 -6.06 -19.86
CA LEU A 376 7.03 -4.77 -19.76
C LEU A 376 7.57 -3.78 -20.79
N GLU A 377 6.75 -3.42 -21.77
CA GLU A 377 7.09 -2.40 -22.77
C GLU A 377 6.28 -1.12 -22.49
N LEU A 378 7.00 -0.08 -22.04
CA LEU A 378 6.47 1.28 -21.88
C LEU A 378 6.79 2.11 -23.13
N PHE A 379 5.94 3.10 -23.43
CA PHE A 379 6.06 3.93 -24.65
C PHE A 379 6.42 5.37 -24.31
N ASP A 380 7.13 6.02 -25.22
CA ASP A 380 7.70 7.38 -25.04
C ASP A 380 6.68 8.48 -24.72
N GLY A 381 5.39 8.28 -25.01
CA GLY A 381 4.32 9.23 -24.72
C GLY A 381 3.71 9.12 -23.32
N LEU A 382 4.19 8.21 -22.48
CA LEU A 382 3.68 7.99 -21.13
C LEU A 382 4.09 9.15 -20.19
N GLN A 383 3.11 9.85 -19.64
CA GLN A 383 3.34 11.02 -18.79
C GLN A 383 3.38 10.69 -17.29
N LYS A 384 2.66 9.63 -16.86
CA LYS A 384 2.52 9.30 -15.44
C LYS A 384 2.51 7.80 -15.19
N ILE A 385 3.30 7.39 -14.19
CA ILE A 385 3.24 6.08 -13.54
C ILE A 385 2.63 6.30 -12.15
N GLY A 386 1.45 5.74 -11.90
CA GLY A 386 0.71 5.90 -10.65
C GLY A 386 1.33 5.16 -9.47
N ASN A 387 0.83 5.48 -8.28
CA ASN A 387 1.29 4.88 -7.03
C ASN A 387 1.06 3.36 -7.07
N ASN A 388 2.01 2.58 -6.58
CA ASN A 388 1.97 1.12 -6.55
C ASN A 388 1.70 0.47 -7.93
N ALA A 389 1.85 1.17 -9.05
CA ALA A 389 1.40 0.70 -10.37
C ALA A 389 1.92 -0.70 -10.75
N PHE A 390 3.15 -1.03 -10.37
CA PHE A 390 3.83 -2.31 -10.59
C PHE A 390 4.37 -2.92 -9.29
N GLN A 391 3.75 -2.61 -8.14
CA GLN A 391 4.13 -3.20 -6.86
C GLN A 391 4.07 -4.73 -6.92
N SER A 392 5.08 -5.41 -6.38
CA SER A 392 5.18 -6.88 -6.36
C SER A 392 5.12 -7.53 -7.74
N CYS A 393 5.61 -6.86 -8.79
CA CYS A 393 5.98 -7.50 -10.05
C CYS A 393 7.31 -8.26 -9.89
N GLU A 394 7.27 -9.34 -9.10
CA GLU A 394 8.47 -10.04 -8.60
C GLU A 394 9.40 -10.57 -9.70
N SER A 395 8.89 -10.83 -10.91
CA SER A 395 9.65 -11.36 -12.05
C SER A 395 10.18 -10.30 -13.03
N LEU A 396 9.92 -9.01 -12.80
CA LEU A 396 10.37 -7.94 -13.71
C LEU A 396 11.90 -7.85 -13.67
N LEU A 397 12.57 -7.98 -14.81
CA LEU A 397 14.04 -8.06 -14.90
C LEU A 397 14.70 -6.71 -15.16
N ASP A 398 14.16 -5.93 -16.08
CA ASP A 398 14.68 -4.63 -16.46
C ASP A 398 13.55 -3.62 -16.69
N LEU A 399 13.89 -2.34 -16.52
CA LEU A 399 12.95 -1.24 -16.66
C LEU A 399 13.64 -0.05 -17.34
N SER A 400 12.97 0.53 -18.32
CA SER A 400 13.33 1.83 -18.89
C SER A 400 12.19 2.81 -18.66
N ILE A 401 12.46 3.89 -17.92
CA ILE A 401 11.47 4.94 -17.70
C ILE A 401 11.34 5.78 -18.98
N PRO A 402 10.12 5.97 -19.53
CA PRO A 402 9.91 6.72 -20.76
C PRO A 402 10.28 8.21 -20.61
N PRO A 403 10.81 8.87 -21.67
CA PRO A 403 11.35 10.23 -21.62
C PRO A 403 10.36 11.36 -21.26
N THR A 404 9.07 11.08 -21.17
CA THR A 404 8.03 12.06 -20.81
C THR A 404 7.50 11.91 -19.39
N VAL A 405 8.03 10.95 -18.61
CA VAL A 405 7.66 10.76 -17.20
C VAL A 405 8.48 11.72 -16.32
N GLU A 406 7.82 12.70 -15.71
CA GLU A 406 8.50 13.68 -14.84
C GLU A 406 8.65 13.17 -13.39
N GLU A 407 7.81 12.24 -12.96
CA GLU A 407 7.73 11.71 -11.59
C GLU A 407 7.35 10.23 -11.59
N ILE A 408 8.02 9.43 -10.76
CA ILE A 408 7.64 8.05 -10.44
C ILE A 408 6.81 8.06 -9.16
N GLY A 409 5.59 7.54 -9.22
CA GLY A 409 4.67 7.52 -8.07
C GLY A 409 5.16 6.67 -6.89
N GLU A 410 4.59 6.94 -5.71
CA GLU A 410 4.86 6.23 -4.46
C GLU A 410 4.71 4.71 -4.65
N GLY A 411 5.72 3.95 -4.26
CA GLY A 411 5.73 2.49 -4.27
C GLY A 411 5.58 1.85 -5.67
N ALA A 412 5.75 2.61 -6.75
CA ALA A 412 5.44 2.16 -8.11
C ALA A 412 6.08 0.82 -8.49
N PHE A 413 7.28 0.52 -8.01
CA PHE A 413 8.04 -0.72 -8.26
C PHE A 413 8.51 -1.39 -6.96
N THR A 414 7.82 -1.16 -5.83
CA THR A 414 8.13 -1.82 -4.55
C THR A 414 8.06 -3.34 -4.70
N LEU A 415 9.03 -4.06 -4.15
CA LEU A 415 9.13 -5.53 -4.20
C LEU A 415 9.18 -6.12 -5.61
N CYS A 416 9.73 -5.40 -6.58
CA CYS A 416 10.18 -5.99 -7.85
C CYS A 416 11.48 -6.78 -7.62
N LEU A 417 11.36 -7.95 -6.98
CA LEU A 417 12.49 -8.71 -6.42
C LEU A 417 13.57 -9.10 -7.44
N SER A 418 13.21 -9.32 -8.71
CA SER A 418 14.12 -9.71 -9.78
C SER A 418 14.64 -8.53 -10.62
N LEU A 419 14.31 -7.28 -10.27
CA LEU A 419 14.69 -6.12 -11.06
C LEU A 419 16.19 -5.85 -10.92
N GLU A 420 16.95 -6.15 -11.98
CA GLU A 420 18.41 -6.05 -11.98
C GLU A 420 18.90 -4.65 -12.36
N THR A 421 18.19 -3.98 -13.29
CA THR A 421 18.59 -2.67 -13.82
C THR A 421 17.40 -1.74 -14.05
N VAL A 422 17.61 -0.44 -13.80
CA VAL A 422 16.66 0.62 -14.10
C VAL A 422 17.35 1.72 -14.89
N LYS A 423 16.80 2.07 -16.06
CA LYS A 423 17.26 3.17 -16.91
C LYS A 423 16.34 4.37 -16.72
N PHE A 424 16.83 5.37 -15.99
CA PHE A 424 16.20 6.69 -15.94
C PHE A 424 16.58 7.54 -17.15
N HIS A 425 15.83 8.61 -17.40
CA HIS A 425 16.08 9.56 -18.48
C HIS A 425 16.33 10.97 -17.94
N GLU A 426 16.97 11.81 -18.76
CA GLU A 426 17.02 13.25 -18.53
C GLU A 426 15.61 13.82 -18.75
N GLY A 427 15.06 14.45 -17.71
CA GLY A 427 13.68 14.95 -17.64
C GLY A 427 12.92 14.42 -16.41
N LEU A 428 13.37 13.31 -15.81
CA LEU A 428 12.84 12.83 -14.54
C LEU A 428 13.27 13.78 -13.42
N THR A 429 12.33 14.21 -12.58
CA THR A 429 12.57 15.20 -11.51
C THR A 429 12.48 14.62 -10.11
N ILE A 430 11.59 13.64 -9.90
CA ILE A 430 11.30 13.07 -8.57
C ILE A 430 11.24 11.54 -8.67
N ILE A 431 11.93 10.87 -7.73
CA ILE A 431 11.75 9.44 -7.45
C ILE A 431 10.93 9.33 -6.16
N GLY A 432 9.67 8.90 -6.29
CA GLY A 432 8.70 8.92 -5.20
C GLY A 432 9.01 7.99 -4.03
N GLU A 433 8.26 8.17 -2.94
CA GLU A 433 8.41 7.42 -1.70
C GLU A 433 8.32 5.91 -1.95
N HIS A 434 9.25 5.14 -1.40
CA HIS A 434 9.33 3.68 -1.56
C HIS A 434 9.33 3.14 -3.01
N ALA A 435 9.56 3.98 -4.02
CA ALA A 435 9.37 3.63 -5.44
C ALA A 435 10.07 2.32 -5.86
N PHE A 436 11.26 2.02 -5.34
CA PHE A 436 12.04 0.81 -5.58
C PHE A 436 12.37 0.05 -4.29
N GLN A 437 11.59 0.23 -3.23
CA GLN A 437 11.81 -0.45 -1.96
C GLN A 437 11.83 -1.98 -2.16
N GLY A 438 12.86 -2.64 -1.66
CA GLY A 438 12.99 -4.10 -1.70
C GLY A 438 13.22 -4.68 -3.09
N CYS A 439 13.71 -3.89 -4.05
CA CYS A 439 14.25 -4.42 -5.31
C CYS A 439 15.57 -5.16 -5.03
N GLU A 440 15.47 -6.37 -4.48
CA GLU A 440 16.61 -7.10 -3.90
C GLU A 440 17.71 -7.45 -4.93
N ALA A 441 17.39 -7.55 -6.22
CA ALA A 441 18.35 -7.84 -7.30
C ALA A 441 19.00 -6.59 -7.93
N LEU A 442 18.54 -5.37 -7.59
CA LEU A 442 19.01 -4.14 -8.20
C LEU A 442 20.46 -3.89 -7.76
N SER A 443 21.38 -3.87 -8.73
CA SER A 443 22.84 -3.85 -8.45
C SER A 443 23.52 -2.53 -8.71
N GLU A 444 23.01 -1.74 -9.65
CA GLU A 444 23.51 -0.41 -9.99
C GLU A 444 22.37 0.57 -10.28
N VAL A 445 22.57 1.82 -9.90
CA VAL A 445 21.61 2.91 -10.11
C VAL A 445 22.35 4.17 -10.53
N SER A 446 22.01 4.73 -11.69
CA SER A 446 22.52 6.01 -12.17
C SER A 446 21.42 7.06 -12.16
N ILE A 447 21.50 8.00 -11.20
CA ILE A 447 20.53 9.07 -11.03
C ILE A 447 20.85 10.23 -11.99
N PRO A 448 19.95 10.61 -12.92
CA PRO A 448 20.22 11.61 -13.95
C PRO A 448 20.28 13.04 -13.36
N SER A 449 20.82 13.98 -14.14
CA SER A 449 21.08 15.35 -13.66
C SER A 449 19.83 16.19 -13.40
N THR A 450 18.67 15.74 -13.90
CA THR A 450 17.39 16.42 -13.70
C THR A 450 16.66 16.01 -12.42
N VAL A 451 17.06 14.92 -11.76
CA VAL A 451 16.41 14.50 -10.51
C VAL A 451 16.81 15.45 -9.40
N GLU A 452 15.83 16.15 -8.84
CA GLU A 452 16.03 17.11 -7.74
C GLU A 452 15.82 16.45 -6.38
N GLU A 453 15.00 15.41 -6.31
CA GLU A 453 14.59 14.75 -5.06
C GLU A 453 14.47 13.22 -5.22
N ILE A 454 15.06 12.51 -4.25
CA ILE A 454 14.80 11.09 -4.00
C ILE A 454 14.05 11.05 -2.67
N CYS A 455 12.78 10.65 -2.69
CA CYS A 455 11.91 10.72 -1.51
C CYS A 455 12.17 9.58 -0.50
N GLU A 456 11.40 9.58 0.59
CA GLU A 456 11.51 8.62 1.70
C GLU A 456 11.56 7.17 1.21
N GLY A 457 12.59 6.46 1.62
CA GLY A 457 12.75 5.03 1.42
C GLY A 457 12.74 4.53 -0.03
N ALA A 458 13.01 5.41 -1.00
CA ALA A 458 12.92 5.09 -2.43
C ALA A 458 13.69 3.82 -2.84
N PHE A 459 14.85 3.53 -2.23
CA PHE A 459 15.69 2.35 -2.49
C PHE A 459 15.98 1.54 -1.20
N THR A 460 15.16 1.69 -0.15
CA THR A 460 15.30 0.90 1.09
C THR A 460 15.32 -0.60 0.78
N LEU A 461 16.22 -1.35 1.40
CA LEU A 461 16.38 -2.80 1.23
C LEU A 461 16.71 -3.25 -0.22
N CYS A 462 17.28 -2.39 -1.05
CA CYS A 462 17.99 -2.81 -2.27
C CYS A 462 19.31 -3.48 -1.87
N VAL A 463 19.24 -4.70 -1.33
CA VAL A 463 20.35 -5.37 -0.64
C VAL A 463 21.55 -5.71 -1.53
N SER A 464 21.35 -5.81 -2.85
CA SER A 464 22.40 -6.09 -3.84
C SER A 464 22.96 -4.83 -4.51
N LEU A 465 22.50 -3.64 -4.13
CA LEU A 465 22.95 -2.37 -4.71
C LEU A 465 24.40 -2.09 -4.28
N GLU A 466 25.34 -2.21 -5.21
CA GLU A 466 26.79 -2.07 -4.95
C GLU A 466 27.29 -0.65 -5.22
N GLU A 467 26.72 0.02 -6.23
CA GLU A 467 27.13 1.33 -6.72
C GLU A 467 25.91 2.23 -7.00
N ILE A 468 26.01 3.49 -6.55
CA ILE A 468 25.06 4.55 -6.89
C ILE A 468 25.84 5.72 -7.47
N ASN A 469 25.42 6.18 -8.65
CA ASN A 469 26.00 7.32 -9.32
C ASN A 469 25.03 8.50 -9.30
N PHE A 470 25.31 9.48 -8.44
CA PHE A 470 24.58 10.74 -8.41
C PHE A 470 25.18 11.75 -9.39
N GLN A 471 24.37 12.22 -10.35
CA GLN A 471 24.73 13.38 -11.15
C GLN A 471 24.45 14.69 -10.39
N ASN A 472 25.06 15.79 -10.86
CA ASN A 472 24.80 17.12 -10.29
C ASN A 472 23.38 17.57 -10.67
N GLY A 473 22.54 17.80 -9.67
CA GLY A 473 21.12 18.14 -9.81
C GLY A 473 20.30 17.78 -8.58
N LEU A 474 20.66 16.65 -7.96
CA LEU A 474 20.03 16.16 -6.74
C LEU A 474 20.28 17.12 -5.58
N LYS A 475 19.20 17.59 -4.95
CA LYS A 475 19.21 18.52 -3.80
C LYS A 475 18.89 17.82 -2.49
N ILE A 476 17.87 16.95 -2.51
CA ILE A 476 17.31 16.34 -1.30
C ILE A 476 17.37 14.81 -1.44
N LEU A 477 17.95 14.17 -0.44
CA LEU A 477 17.85 12.74 -0.24
C LEU A 477 16.97 12.48 0.99
N GLY A 478 15.83 11.82 0.81
CA GLY A 478 14.82 11.60 1.84
C GLY A 478 15.23 10.61 2.93
N GLU A 479 14.39 10.52 3.96
CA GLU A 479 14.56 9.60 5.09
C GLU A 479 14.62 8.15 4.60
N HIS A 480 15.47 7.31 5.20
CA HIS A 480 15.64 5.89 4.85
C HIS A 480 15.94 5.58 3.36
N ALA A 481 16.27 6.56 2.52
CA ALA A 481 16.31 6.41 1.06
C ALA A 481 17.13 5.21 0.56
N PHE A 482 18.24 4.88 1.22
CA PHE A 482 19.09 3.71 0.97
C PHE A 482 19.30 2.85 2.24
N ASP A 483 18.39 2.92 3.22
CA ASP A 483 18.48 2.09 4.43
C ASP A 483 18.51 0.60 4.08
N GLY A 484 19.47 -0.13 4.65
CA GLY A 484 19.63 -1.56 4.44
C GLY A 484 20.18 -1.94 3.06
N CYS A 485 20.73 -1.00 2.29
CA CYS A 485 21.55 -1.30 1.10
C CYS A 485 22.89 -1.93 1.52
N THR A 486 22.86 -3.20 1.93
CA THR A 486 23.99 -3.87 2.60
C THR A 486 25.20 -4.10 1.70
N ALA A 487 25.04 -4.11 0.38
CA ALA A 487 26.14 -4.28 -0.58
C ALA A 487 26.80 -2.96 -1.00
N LEU A 488 26.21 -1.80 -0.66
CA LEU A 488 26.69 -0.50 -1.11
C LEU A 488 28.07 -0.23 -0.52
N THR A 489 29.06 0.06 -1.38
CA THR A 489 30.47 0.17 -0.95
C THR A 489 31.00 1.60 -0.92
N HIS A 490 30.52 2.48 -1.81
CA HIS A 490 31.01 3.84 -1.94
C HIS A 490 29.83 4.78 -2.24
N VAL A 491 29.88 5.97 -1.67
CA VAL A 491 28.91 7.05 -1.94
C VAL A 491 29.68 8.34 -2.24
N SER A 492 29.42 8.95 -3.41
CA SER A 492 29.95 10.28 -3.74
C SER A 492 28.80 11.28 -3.76
N VAL A 493 28.73 12.10 -2.71
CA VAL A 493 27.70 13.14 -2.55
C VAL A 493 27.97 14.26 -3.56
N PRO A 494 27.03 14.58 -4.48
CA PRO A 494 27.23 15.63 -5.47
C PRO A 494 27.20 17.01 -4.82
N SER A 495 27.84 18.01 -5.44
CA SER A 495 27.91 19.37 -4.89
C SER A 495 26.57 20.13 -4.86
N SER A 496 25.56 19.60 -5.56
CA SER A 496 24.20 20.14 -5.54
C SER A 496 23.38 19.68 -4.34
N MET A 497 23.81 18.61 -3.65
CA MET A 497 23.04 18.03 -2.56
C MET A 497 23.16 18.90 -1.31
N GLU A 498 22.00 19.35 -0.82
CA GLU A 498 21.88 20.23 0.34
C GLU A 498 21.53 19.45 1.61
N ASP A 499 20.79 18.34 1.47
CA ASP A 499 20.20 17.61 2.58
C ASP A 499 20.27 16.08 2.39
N ILE A 500 20.70 15.38 3.45
CA ILE A 500 20.63 13.92 3.62
C ILE A 500 19.71 13.65 4.80
N GLY A 501 18.58 12.98 4.57
CA GLY A 501 17.55 12.69 5.56
C GLY A 501 17.95 11.71 6.66
N GLU A 502 17.06 11.56 7.63
CA GLU A 502 17.20 10.61 8.75
C GLU A 502 17.40 9.17 8.23
N GLU A 503 18.39 8.47 8.78
CA GLU A 503 18.70 7.08 8.45
C GLU A 503 18.91 6.78 6.95
N ALA A 504 19.19 7.80 6.11
CA ALA A 504 19.25 7.65 4.66
C ALA A 504 20.22 6.56 4.16
N PHE A 505 21.34 6.33 4.84
CA PHE A 505 22.31 5.25 4.57
C PHE A 505 22.50 4.33 5.80
N SER A 506 21.48 4.25 6.68
CA SER A 506 21.50 3.33 7.81
C SER A 506 21.66 1.89 7.32
N ASN A 507 22.36 1.05 8.08
CA ASN A 507 22.59 -0.36 7.75
C ASN A 507 23.25 -0.63 6.39
N CYS A 508 23.93 0.34 5.78
CA CYS A 508 24.84 0.13 4.65
C CYS A 508 26.14 -0.53 5.15
N GLU A 509 26.07 -1.80 5.56
CA GLU A 509 27.15 -2.48 6.31
C GLU A 509 28.48 -2.57 5.54
N SER A 510 28.44 -2.57 4.20
CA SER A 510 29.61 -2.63 3.32
C SER A 510 30.16 -1.26 2.91
N LEU A 511 29.55 -0.15 3.35
CA LEU A 511 29.94 1.20 2.95
C LEU A 511 31.31 1.52 3.55
N GLN A 512 32.32 1.74 2.70
CA GLN A 512 33.72 1.95 3.09
C GLN A 512 34.12 3.42 3.09
N GLU A 513 33.55 4.20 2.16
CA GLU A 513 33.91 5.60 1.93
C GLU A 513 32.68 6.42 1.54
N VAL A 514 32.60 7.62 2.11
CA VAL A 514 31.62 8.66 1.75
C VAL A 514 32.41 9.91 1.36
N GLU A 515 32.43 10.23 0.07
CA GLU A 515 33.03 11.46 -0.44
C GLU A 515 31.97 12.57 -0.38
N VAL A 516 32.22 13.60 0.45
CA VAL A 516 31.33 14.75 0.54
C VAL A 516 31.91 15.95 -0.19
N ARG A 517 31.15 16.52 -1.13
CA ARG A 517 31.51 17.76 -1.85
C ARG A 517 30.90 18.99 -1.18
N GLU A 518 31.44 20.17 -1.50
CA GLU A 518 30.91 21.44 -0.96
C GLU A 518 29.44 21.61 -1.34
N GLY A 519 28.59 22.03 -0.40
CA GLY A 519 27.16 22.28 -0.61
C GLY A 519 26.23 21.65 0.42
N LEU A 520 26.66 20.56 1.07
CA LEU A 520 25.85 19.81 2.03
C LEU A 520 25.64 20.59 3.34
N ASN A 521 24.40 20.97 3.65
CA ASN A 521 24.05 21.79 4.81
C ASN A 521 23.46 20.98 5.97
N HIS A 522 22.87 19.82 5.68
CA HIS A 522 22.26 18.97 6.69
C HIS A 522 22.58 17.49 6.47
N VAL A 523 22.82 16.79 7.58
CA VAL A 523 22.91 15.33 7.65
C VAL A 523 22.04 14.88 8.81
N GLY A 524 21.00 14.12 8.49
CA GLY A 524 19.96 13.71 9.42
C GLY A 524 20.46 12.79 10.54
N GLN A 525 19.58 12.60 11.51
CA GLN A 525 19.77 11.63 12.59
C GLN A 525 20.08 10.25 12.01
N GLY A 526 21.07 9.57 12.57
CA GLY A 526 21.37 8.19 12.22
C GLY A 526 21.74 7.92 10.75
N ALA A 527 22.02 8.95 9.94
CA ALA A 527 22.18 8.84 8.49
C ALA A 527 23.19 7.75 8.06
N PHE A 528 24.24 7.50 8.85
CA PHE A 528 25.25 6.46 8.60
C PHE A 528 25.35 5.45 9.76
N THR A 529 24.26 5.23 10.49
CA THR A 529 24.22 4.23 11.58
C THR A 529 24.51 2.84 11.03
N ASN A 530 25.31 2.06 11.75
CA ASN A 530 25.61 0.67 11.40
C ASN A 530 26.32 0.51 10.02
N CYS A 531 26.99 1.56 9.52
CA CYS A 531 27.94 1.47 8.41
C CYS A 531 29.26 0.81 8.88
N LYS A 532 29.20 -0.50 9.11
CA LYS A 532 30.25 -1.27 9.79
C LYS A 532 31.62 -1.24 9.10
N SER A 533 31.65 -0.98 7.80
CA SER A 533 32.89 -0.93 7.00
C SER A 533 33.47 0.48 6.84
N LEU A 534 32.76 1.52 7.28
CA LEU A 534 33.18 2.91 7.11
C LEU A 534 34.42 3.17 7.97
N SER A 535 35.54 3.51 7.34
CA SER A 535 36.83 3.54 8.02
C SER A 535 37.38 4.94 8.28
N HIS A 536 36.95 5.91 7.48
CA HIS A 536 37.36 7.31 7.54
C HIS A 536 36.16 8.21 7.24
N MET A 537 36.10 9.37 7.89
CA MET A 537 35.11 10.40 7.60
C MET A 537 35.70 11.80 7.73
N ASP A 538 35.58 12.61 6.68
CA ASP A 538 35.86 14.04 6.71
C ASP A 538 34.53 14.81 6.79
N ILE A 539 34.30 15.51 7.90
CA ILE A 539 33.08 16.30 8.09
C ILE A 539 33.23 17.61 7.28
N PRO A 540 32.32 17.89 6.32
CA PRO A 540 32.41 19.07 5.46
C PRO A 540 32.24 20.36 6.26
N GLY A 541 32.92 21.44 5.85
CA GLY A 541 32.95 22.72 6.57
C GLY A 541 31.62 23.47 6.66
N THR A 542 30.61 23.04 5.91
CA THR A 542 29.25 23.58 5.85
C THR A 542 28.36 23.11 7.00
N LEU A 543 28.69 21.99 7.65
CA LEU A 543 27.91 21.45 8.78
C LEU A 543 28.26 22.14 10.09
N ASP A 544 27.24 22.60 10.81
CA ASP A 544 27.33 23.17 12.15
C ASP A 544 27.05 22.15 13.26
N GLU A 545 26.43 21.02 12.95
CA GLU A 545 26.12 19.95 13.90
C GLU A 545 26.38 18.55 13.32
N ILE A 546 26.79 17.62 14.18
CA ILE A 546 26.66 16.18 13.92
C ILE A 546 25.45 15.69 14.71
N CYS A 547 24.42 15.24 14.00
CA CYS A 547 23.15 14.83 14.58
C CYS A 547 23.26 13.56 15.46
N HIS A 548 22.12 13.22 16.08
CA HIS A 548 21.99 12.06 16.96
C HIS A 548 22.34 10.79 16.20
N SER A 549 23.15 9.92 16.81
CA SER A 549 23.55 8.61 16.28
C SER A 549 24.13 8.58 14.86
N THR A 550 24.52 9.72 14.26
CA THR A 550 24.88 9.78 12.82
C THR A 550 25.88 8.71 12.37
N PHE A 551 26.87 8.36 13.20
CA PHE A 551 27.86 7.30 12.95
C PHE A 551 27.85 6.22 14.04
N ALA A 552 26.72 6.01 14.73
CA ALA A 552 26.61 4.97 15.74
C ALA A 552 26.88 3.59 15.13
N PHE A 553 27.62 2.74 15.84
CA PHE A 553 28.01 1.39 15.39
C PHE A 553 28.85 1.32 14.11
N CYS A 554 29.50 2.42 13.72
CA CYS A 554 30.56 2.40 12.69
C CYS A 554 31.84 1.76 13.26
N VAL A 555 31.81 0.44 13.44
CA VAL A 555 32.85 -0.30 14.19
C VAL A 555 34.24 -0.26 13.54
N ALA A 556 34.33 -0.02 12.23
CA ALA A 556 35.59 0.13 11.51
C ALA A 556 36.11 1.57 11.46
N LEU A 557 35.35 2.56 11.94
CA LEU A 557 35.71 3.97 11.84
C LEU A 557 36.94 4.26 12.69
N ARG A 558 38.05 4.63 12.04
CA ARG A 558 39.38 4.80 12.67
C ARG A 558 39.79 6.24 12.80
N GLU A 559 39.42 7.07 11.83
CA GLU A 559 39.77 8.48 11.74
C GLU A 559 38.52 9.29 11.38
N VAL A 560 38.30 10.38 12.11
CA VAL A 560 37.27 11.36 11.84
C VAL A 560 37.91 12.73 11.90
N ARG A 561 37.79 13.53 10.83
CA ARG A 561 38.23 14.92 10.82
C ARG A 561 37.04 15.84 10.95
N LEU A 562 36.99 16.55 12.07
CA LEU A 562 35.96 17.55 12.34
C LEU A 562 36.36 18.89 11.71
N ASN A 563 35.36 19.62 11.20
CA ASN A 563 35.58 20.95 10.65
C ASN A 563 35.75 22.03 11.76
N PHE A 564 36.23 23.22 11.42
CA PHE A 564 36.40 24.33 12.38
C PHE A 564 35.12 25.14 12.69
N GLY A 565 34.00 24.88 11.99
CA GLY A 565 32.72 25.57 12.16
C GLY A 565 31.74 24.87 13.10
N LEU A 566 31.98 23.58 13.39
CA LEU A 566 31.10 22.67 14.11
C LEU A 566 30.82 23.17 15.52
N LYS A 567 29.56 23.18 15.93
CA LYS A 567 29.02 23.70 17.20
C LYS A 567 28.66 22.61 18.19
N SER A 568 28.09 21.50 17.74
CA SER A 568 27.67 20.40 18.60
C SER A 568 27.97 19.03 18.00
N ILE A 569 28.15 18.07 18.90
CA ILE A 569 28.19 16.63 18.60
C ILE A 569 27.05 15.99 19.37
N GLY A 570 26.04 15.49 18.67
CA GLY A 570 24.78 15.01 19.23
C GLY A 570 24.85 13.70 20.00
N GLU A 571 23.71 13.30 20.59
CA GLU A 571 23.62 12.10 21.43
C GLU A 571 24.00 10.84 20.64
N GLY A 572 24.92 10.04 21.18
CA GLY A 572 25.34 8.78 20.58
C GLY A 572 26.03 8.88 19.21
N ALA A 573 26.39 10.08 18.74
CA ALA A 573 26.86 10.33 17.36
C ALA A 573 27.97 9.39 16.86
N PHE A 574 28.90 9.00 17.72
CA PHE A 574 29.99 8.05 17.47
C PHE A 574 29.97 6.88 18.46
N SER A 575 28.82 6.58 19.07
CA SER A 575 28.69 5.47 19.99
C SER A 575 29.07 4.15 19.32
N ASN A 576 29.75 3.25 20.02
CA ASN A 576 30.23 1.98 19.49
C ASN A 576 31.18 2.09 18.27
N CYS A 577 31.84 3.23 18.04
CA CYS A 577 32.97 3.33 17.10
C CYS A 577 34.23 2.66 17.68
N HIS A 578 34.24 1.32 17.72
CA HIS A 578 35.24 0.53 18.45
C HIS A 578 36.67 0.69 17.92
N SER A 579 36.85 1.12 16.67
CA SER A 579 38.15 1.31 16.03
C SER A 579 38.69 2.74 16.08
N LEU A 580 37.93 3.70 16.62
CA LEU A 580 38.33 5.12 16.60
C LEU A 580 39.56 5.32 17.48
N LEU A 581 40.70 5.66 16.90
CA LEU A 581 41.98 5.73 17.62
C LEU A 581 42.23 7.10 18.26
N GLN A 582 41.82 8.14 17.55
CA GLN A 582 42.09 9.52 17.91
C GLN A 582 40.95 10.43 17.46
N ILE A 583 40.75 11.52 18.20
CA ILE A 583 39.88 12.60 17.75
C ILE A 583 40.33 13.94 18.32
N GLU A 584 40.28 14.98 17.49
CA GLU A 584 40.51 16.37 17.88
C GLU A 584 39.19 17.14 17.81
N ILE A 585 38.66 17.50 18.99
CA ILE A 585 37.46 18.31 19.11
C ILE A 585 37.85 19.79 18.94
N PRO A 586 37.39 20.47 17.88
CA PRO A 586 37.78 21.83 17.57
C PRO A 586 37.19 22.82 18.58
N GLY A 587 37.82 24.00 18.71
CA GLY A 587 37.40 25.03 19.68
C GLY A 587 36.09 25.74 19.34
N SER A 588 35.45 25.37 18.23
CA SER A 588 34.12 25.84 17.84
C SER A 588 32.99 25.05 18.48
N VAL A 589 33.28 23.82 18.97
CA VAL A 589 32.30 22.92 19.56
C VAL A 589 32.04 23.33 21.00
N ASP A 590 30.79 23.67 21.32
CA ASP A 590 30.37 24.09 22.65
C ASP A 590 29.90 22.88 23.49
N ILE A 591 29.36 21.85 22.84
CA ILE A 591 28.70 20.71 23.50
C ILE A 591 29.11 19.38 22.84
N ILE A 592 29.53 18.44 23.67
CA ILE A 592 29.56 17.01 23.36
C ILE A 592 28.41 16.39 24.14
N ASP A 593 27.39 15.88 23.46
CA ASP A 593 26.16 15.42 24.12
C ASP A 593 26.29 14.00 24.71
N LYS A 594 25.19 13.51 25.28
CA LYS A 594 25.07 12.23 25.95
C LYS A 594 25.58 11.08 25.09
N GLY A 595 26.49 10.27 25.63
CA GLY A 595 26.97 9.06 24.98
C GLY A 595 27.68 9.26 23.62
N ALA A 596 28.04 10.50 23.25
CA ALA A 596 28.54 10.81 21.91
C ALA A 596 29.70 9.92 21.45
N PHE A 597 30.61 9.54 22.34
CA PHE A 597 31.73 8.62 22.11
C PHE A 597 31.69 7.43 23.07
N ALA A 598 30.50 7.05 23.56
CA ALA A 598 30.35 5.88 24.41
C ALA A 598 30.89 4.63 23.68
N THR A 599 31.55 3.77 24.43
CA THR A 599 32.14 2.51 23.97
C THR A 599 33.13 2.65 22.81
N CYS A 600 33.75 3.82 22.62
CA CYS A 600 34.93 3.98 21.74
C CYS A 600 36.18 3.35 22.38
N VAL A 601 36.23 2.01 22.41
CA VAL A 601 37.21 1.24 23.20
C VAL A 601 38.66 1.45 22.76
N ALA A 602 38.92 1.80 21.50
CA ALA A 602 40.26 2.07 20.97
C ALA A 602 40.71 3.53 21.08
N LEU A 603 39.84 4.44 21.56
CA LEU A 603 40.14 5.87 21.63
C LEU A 603 41.23 6.13 22.67
N GLY A 604 42.43 6.47 22.20
CA GLY A 604 43.61 6.69 23.02
C GLY A 604 44.13 8.13 23.03
N ASP A 605 44.02 8.85 21.90
CA ASP A 605 44.40 10.27 21.76
C ASP A 605 43.15 11.15 21.62
N LEU A 606 42.68 11.67 22.75
CA LEU A 606 41.56 12.62 22.80
C LEU A 606 42.10 14.03 23.03
N ARG A 607 41.86 14.94 22.07
CA ARG A 607 42.26 16.35 22.15
C ARG A 607 41.05 17.25 22.22
N LEU A 608 40.89 17.93 23.34
CA LEU A 608 39.82 18.88 23.59
C LEU A 608 40.38 20.32 23.53
N LYS A 609 39.82 21.19 22.68
CA LYS A 609 40.25 22.59 22.56
C LYS A 609 39.39 23.53 23.43
N ASN A 610 39.95 24.70 23.72
CA ASN A 610 39.19 25.77 24.38
C ASN A 610 38.04 26.22 23.48
N GLY A 611 36.85 26.33 24.05
CA GLY A 611 35.58 26.52 23.35
C GLY A 611 34.51 25.60 23.93
N LEU A 612 34.88 24.35 24.18
CA LEU A 612 34.01 23.34 24.78
C LEU A 612 33.51 23.76 26.17
N ILE A 613 32.19 23.79 26.36
CA ILE A 613 31.51 24.19 27.59
C ILE A 613 31.04 22.95 28.36
N THR A 614 30.42 21.98 27.66
CA THR A 614 29.76 20.83 28.30
C THR A 614 30.24 19.51 27.73
N ILE A 615 30.59 18.58 28.61
CA ILE A 615 30.76 17.16 28.31
C ILE A 615 29.55 16.41 28.89
N GLY A 616 28.75 15.79 28.03
CA GLY A 616 27.46 15.18 28.35
C GLY A 616 27.53 13.90 29.20
N GLU A 617 26.36 13.39 29.57
CA GLU A 617 26.22 12.13 30.34
C GLU A 617 26.79 10.95 29.55
N GLY A 618 27.71 10.18 30.13
CA GLY A 618 28.33 9.03 29.47
C GLY A 618 29.09 9.35 28.17
N ALA A 619 29.43 10.61 27.90
CA ALA A 619 30.00 11.05 26.61
C ALA A 619 31.21 10.22 26.14
N PHE A 620 32.06 9.77 27.05
CA PHE A 620 33.23 8.91 26.82
C PHE A 620 33.17 7.66 27.71
N LEU A 621 31.97 7.14 27.99
CA LEU A 621 31.76 5.93 28.77
C LEU A 621 32.52 4.76 28.15
N SER A 622 33.29 4.01 28.95
CA SER A 622 34.03 2.82 28.52
C SER A 622 35.03 3.07 27.38
N CYS A 623 35.67 4.25 27.33
CA CYS A 623 36.83 4.50 26.48
C CYS A 623 38.09 3.82 27.06
N LEU A 624 38.18 2.50 26.86
CA LEU A 624 39.16 1.63 27.54
C LEU A 624 40.63 1.92 27.19
N SER A 625 40.93 2.64 26.11
CA SER A 625 42.30 2.95 25.69
C SER A 625 42.79 4.35 26.11
N LEU A 626 41.93 5.18 26.69
CA LEU A 626 42.28 6.54 27.06
C LEU A 626 43.25 6.55 28.24
N THR A 627 44.43 7.15 28.08
CA THR A 627 45.47 7.16 29.13
C THR A 627 45.65 8.52 29.80
N ARG A 628 45.36 9.60 29.08
CA ARG A 628 45.48 10.97 29.59
C ARG A 628 44.28 11.78 29.16
N LEU A 629 43.80 12.62 30.06
CA LEU A 629 42.73 13.57 29.80
C LEU A 629 43.17 14.96 30.26
N SER A 630 43.17 15.92 29.35
CA SER A 630 43.32 17.34 29.67
C SER A 630 42.04 18.07 29.29
N VAL A 631 41.26 18.45 30.29
CA VAL A 631 40.00 19.17 30.10
C VAL A 631 40.30 20.66 29.86
N PRO A 632 39.81 21.32 28.80
CA PRO A 632 40.16 22.70 28.53
C PRO A 632 39.52 23.66 29.55
N ARG A 633 40.06 24.88 29.65
CA ARG A 633 39.64 25.90 30.64
C ARG A 633 38.20 26.38 30.46
N SER A 634 37.65 26.21 29.26
CA SER A 634 36.28 26.59 28.93
C SER A 634 35.22 25.63 29.49
N VAL A 635 35.59 24.40 29.84
CA VAL A 635 34.61 23.39 30.27
C VAL A 635 34.06 23.76 31.64
N GLU A 636 32.75 23.91 31.73
CA GLU A 636 32.04 24.24 32.95
C GLU A 636 31.46 23.00 33.64
N VAL A 637 31.06 21.97 32.86
CA VAL A 637 30.35 20.80 33.38
C VAL A 637 30.90 19.51 32.77
N ILE A 638 31.22 18.54 33.65
CA ILE A 638 31.44 17.13 33.28
C ILE A 638 30.20 16.32 33.71
N GLY A 639 29.55 15.70 32.74
CA GLY A 639 28.28 14.98 32.87
C GLY A 639 28.35 13.71 33.73
N LYS A 640 27.18 13.18 34.07
CA LYS A 640 27.06 11.95 34.87
C LYS A 640 27.73 10.80 34.12
N GLY A 641 28.62 10.06 34.78
CA GLY A 641 29.30 8.92 34.13
C GLY A 641 30.14 9.26 32.89
N ALA A 642 30.48 10.53 32.64
CA ALA A 642 31.07 10.99 31.38
C ALA A 642 32.33 10.21 30.95
N PHE A 643 33.17 9.80 31.90
CA PHE A 643 34.38 9.01 31.69
C PHE A 643 34.35 7.71 32.52
N ALA A 644 33.17 7.23 32.90
CA ALA A 644 33.08 6.00 33.68
C ALA A 644 33.67 4.80 32.92
N PHE A 645 34.30 3.87 33.64
CA PHE A 645 35.01 2.70 33.11
C PHE A 645 36.16 3.03 32.13
N CYS A 646 36.73 4.23 32.17
CA CYS A 646 38.01 4.53 31.50
C CYS A 646 39.19 3.93 32.29
N GLU A 647 39.28 2.59 32.29
CA GLU A 647 40.17 1.84 33.19
C GLU A 647 41.66 2.13 33.01
N ARG A 648 42.09 2.61 31.83
CA ARG A 648 43.49 2.96 31.53
C ARG A 648 43.83 4.43 31.76
N LEU A 649 42.89 5.24 32.22
CA LEU A 649 43.09 6.66 32.44
C LEU A 649 44.05 6.89 33.62
N GLU A 650 45.28 7.33 33.34
CA GLU A 650 46.35 7.50 34.32
C GLU A 650 46.45 8.92 34.86
N THR A 651 46.30 9.91 33.97
CA THR A 651 46.49 11.34 34.30
C THR A 651 45.27 12.16 33.88
N VAL A 652 44.73 12.94 34.80
CA VAL A 652 43.60 13.85 34.56
C VAL A 652 43.97 15.27 34.98
N ASP A 653 43.97 16.19 34.01
CA ASP A 653 44.21 17.61 34.21
C ASP A 653 42.90 18.41 34.10
N LEU A 654 42.46 18.98 35.22
CA LEU A 654 41.32 19.88 35.32
C LEU A 654 41.81 21.31 35.59
N TYR A 655 41.12 22.31 35.04
CA TYR A 655 41.57 23.70 35.07
C TYR A 655 40.52 24.65 35.65
N GLU A 656 40.96 25.87 35.99
CA GLU A 656 40.12 26.96 36.48
C GLU A 656 39.05 27.31 35.43
N GLY A 657 37.77 27.22 35.84
CA GLY A 657 36.59 27.37 34.96
C GLY A 657 35.54 26.28 35.19
N LEU A 658 35.97 25.08 35.62
CA LEU A 658 35.10 23.94 35.91
C LEU A 658 34.20 24.22 37.13
N LYS A 659 32.89 24.18 36.92
CA LYS A 659 31.86 24.47 37.95
C LYS A 659 31.34 23.20 38.61
N GLU A 660 31.18 22.13 37.84
CA GLU A 660 30.52 20.90 38.31
C GLU A 660 31.11 19.63 37.66
N ILE A 661 31.39 18.64 38.50
CA ILE A 661 31.61 17.24 38.12
C ILE A 661 30.40 16.47 38.64
N LYS A 662 29.59 15.90 37.75
CA LYS A 662 28.38 15.17 38.14
C LYS A 662 28.70 13.77 38.68
N SER A 663 27.69 13.13 39.26
CA SER A 663 27.78 11.80 39.85
C SER A 663 28.39 10.77 38.90
N PHE A 664 29.21 9.87 39.45
CA PHE A 664 29.87 8.78 38.71
C PHE A 664 30.81 9.21 37.56
N ALA A 665 31.13 10.49 37.39
CA ALA A 665 31.85 11.00 36.21
C ALA A 665 33.12 10.22 35.84
N PHE A 666 33.90 9.78 36.83
CA PHE A 666 35.14 9.00 36.70
C PHE A 666 35.04 7.64 37.39
N ARG A 667 33.84 7.08 37.52
CA ARG A 667 33.63 5.79 38.19
C ARG A 667 34.46 4.68 37.53
N GLN A 668 35.05 3.79 38.32
CA GLN A 668 35.91 2.67 37.88
C GLN A 668 37.11 3.09 37.00
N CYS A 669 37.59 4.32 37.14
CA CYS A 669 38.87 4.75 36.55
C CYS A 669 40.03 4.28 37.43
N VAL A 670 40.29 2.97 37.43
CA VAL A 670 41.20 2.30 38.37
C VAL A 670 42.65 2.77 38.28
N SER A 671 43.08 3.25 37.11
CA SER A 671 44.47 3.65 36.82
C SER A 671 44.81 5.11 37.18
N ILE A 672 43.85 5.95 37.63
CA ILE A 672 44.13 7.36 37.89
C ILE A 672 45.13 7.48 39.04
N SER A 673 46.34 7.93 38.70
CA SER A 673 47.45 8.13 39.64
C SER A 673 47.82 9.61 39.82
N LEU A 674 47.47 10.45 38.84
CA LEU A 674 47.66 11.89 38.89
C LEU A 674 46.35 12.60 38.54
N LEU A 675 45.80 13.32 39.52
CA LEU A 675 44.61 14.16 39.35
C LEU A 675 44.94 15.60 39.74
N ASN A 676 45.01 16.49 38.75
CA ASN A 676 45.20 17.91 38.95
C ASN A 676 43.84 18.60 38.96
N VAL A 677 43.48 19.22 40.09
CA VAL A 677 42.22 19.93 40.29
C VAL A 677 42.44 21.45 40.40
N PRO A 678 41.49 22.28 39.93
CA PRO A 678 41.56 23.72 40.12
C PRO A 678 41.39 24.12 41.59
N LYS A 679 41.84 25.34 41.93
CA LYS A 679 41.67 25.91 43.27
C LYS A 679 40.24 26.41 43.51
N SER A 680 39.47 26.66 42.46
CA SER A 680 38.06 27.04 42.55
C SER A 680 37.22 25.95 43.21
N THR A 681 36.23 26.35 44.03
CA THR A 681 35.26 25.41 44.60
C THR A 681 34.31 24.92 43.50
N MET A 682 34.51 23.70 43.01
CA MET A 682 33.59 23.01 42.11
C MET A 682 32.63 22.11 42.89
N LYS A 683 31.40 21.95 42.41
CA LYS A 683 30.48 20.93 42.92
C LYS A 683 30.94 19.56 42.42
N VAL A 684 31.03 18.60 43.31
CA VAL A 684 31.33 17.20 42.99
C VAL A 684 30.09 16.40 43.39
N GLY A 685 29.50 15.71 42.43
CA GLY A 685 28.31 14.89 42.62
C GLY A 685 28.65 13.50 43.12
N ASP A 686 27.67 12.86 43.76
CA ASP A 686 27.84 11.60 44.48
C ASP A 686 28.63 10.54 43.69
N ARG A 687 29.59 9.89 44.36
CA ARG A 687 30.39 8.78 43.81
C ARG A 687 31.12 9.15 42.51
N ALA A 688 31.46 10.42 42.28
CA ALA A 688 32.14 10.88 41.07
C ALA A 688 33.45 10.14 40.76
N PHE A 689 34.18 9.71 41.79
CA PHE A 689 35.46 8.99 41.68
C PHE A 689 35.41 7.57 42.28
N ASP A 690 34.21 6.99 42.41
CA ASP A 690 34.01 5.64 42.93
C ASP A 690 34.87 4.60 42.17
N GLY A 691 35.60 3.74 42.88
CA GLY A 691 36.49 2.74 42.29
C GLY A 691 37.84 3.26 41.75
N CYS A 692 38.22 4.52 42.01
CA CYS A 692 39.56 5.05 41.67
C CYS A 692 40.64 4.55 42.66
N GLN A 693 41.01 3.28 42.58
CA GLN A 693 41.84 2.57 43.56
C GLN A 693 43.24 3.18 43.79
N LEU A 694 43.92 3.66 42.74
CA LEU A 694 45.25 4.27 42.89
C LEU A 694 45.19 5.63 43.60
N LEU A 695 44.08 6.35 43.46
CA LEU A 695 43.84 7.61 44.16
C LEU A 695 43.58 7.37 45.67
N LEU A 696 42.88 6.28 46.02
CA LEU A 696 42.76 5.78 47.40
C LEU A 696 44.13 5.45 48.01
N ALA A 697 44.96 4.71 47.28
CA ALA A 697 46.30 4.32 47.74
C ALA A 697 47.20 5.55 47.97
N ALA A 698 47.16 6.53 47.06
CA ALA A 698 47.91 7.78 47.18
C ALA A 698 47.47 8.62 48.41
N LYS A 699 46.17 8.62 48.73
CA LYS A 699 45.62 9.22 49.96
C LYS A 699 46.19 8.55 51.21
N ALA A 700 46.07 7.23 51.33
CA ALA A 700 46.54 6.47 52.49
C ALA A 700 48.06 6.63 52.73
N ALA A 701 48.85 6.71 51.66
CA ALA A 701 50.30 6.94 51.73
C ALA A 701 50.67 8.38 52.18
N ASN A 702 49.85 9.38 51.85
CA ASN A 702 50.06 10.76 52.29
C ASN A 702 49.62 10.98 53.75
N GLU A 703 48.49 10.41 54.17
CA GLU A 703 48.01 10.49 55.56
C GLU A 703 48.97 9.78 56.54
N SER A 704 49.51 8.63 56.14
CA SER A 704 50.52 7.91 56.93
C SER A 704 51.86 8.66 57.03
N LYS A 705 52.28 9.42 56.00
CA LYS A 705 53.46 10.30 56.04
C LYS A 705 53.28 11.50 56.97
N ILE A 706 52.07 12.05 57.11
CA ILE A 706 51.78 13.14 58.04
C ILE A 706 51.89 12.65 59.50
N HIS A 707 51.46 11.41 59.78
CA HIS A 707 51.63 10.77 61.08
C HIS A 707 53.07 10.31 61.39
N ALA A 708 53.93 10.16 60.39
CA ALA A 708 55.31 9.67 60.53
C ALA A 708 56.38 10.77 60.63
N THR A 709 56.02 12.02 60.93
CA THR A 709 56.99 13.11 61.10
C THR A 709 57.67 13.10 62.48
N SER A 710 58.61 12.18 62.66
CA SER A 710 59.80 12.37 63.51
C SER A 710 61.00 11.53 63.03
N ALA A 711 61.55 11.78 61.84
CA ALA A 711 62.97 11.56 61.49
C ALA A 711 63.26 11.90 60.01
N HIS A 712 64.52 12.27 59.74
CA HIS A 712 65.06 12.90 58.54
C HIS A 712 65.00 12.14 57.18
N SER A 713 64.81 12.96 56.13
CA SER A 713 65.36 12.92 54.74
C SER A 713 65.28 11.64 53.87
N SER A 714 64.58 11.74 52.73
CA SER A 714 65.20 11.76 51.38
C SER A 714 64.14 11.99 50.29
N GLU A 715 64.55 12.71 49.26
CA GLU A 715 63.73 13.22 48.16
C GLU A 715 63.30 12.11 47.19
N HIS A 716 61.99 11.81 47.15
CA HIS A 716 61.33 11.35 45.93
C HIS A 716 60.01 12.11 45.80
N LYS A 717 59.87 12.83 44.67
CA LYS A 717 58.72 13.64 44.24
C LYS A 717 57.38 12.97 44.59
N THR A 718 56.85 13.27 45.76
CA THR A 718 55.47 12.95 46.13
C THR A 718 54.72 14.27 45.92
N GLN A 719 54.04 14.42 44.78
CA GLN A 719 53.19 15.60 44.57
C GLN A 719 52.01 15.51 45.54
N VAL A 720 51.86 16.55 46.35
CA VAL A 720 50.79 16.71 47.32
C VAL A 720 49.46 16.78 46.57
N LEU A 721 48.61 15.76 46.74
CA LEU A 721 47.22 15.78 46.29
C LEU A 721 46.43 16.76 47.17
N ASN A 722 46.45 18.05 46.81
CA ASN A 722 45.52 19.05 47.36
C ASN A 722 44.16 18.89 46.67
N LEU A 723 43.43 17.82 46.99
CA LEU A 723 42.05 17.63 46.55
C LEU A 723 41.09 18.31 47.55
N PRO A 724 39.96 18.88 47.09
CA PRO A 724 38.87 19.31 47.97
C PRO A 724 38.36 18.17 48.86
N ALA A 725 37.97 18.49 50.11
CA ALA A 725 37.38 17.54 51.06
C ALA A 725 36.24 16.69 50.45
N SER A 726 35.40 17.32 49.62
CA SER A 726 34.24 16.69 48.96
C SER A 726 34.61 15.57 47.99
N ILE A 727 35.81 15.57 47.38
CA ILE A 727 36.26 14.47 46.51
C ILE A 727 36.59 13.23 47.34
N PHE A 728 36.98 13.40 48.61
CA PHE A 728 37.43 12.31 49.46
C PHE A 728 36.29 11.51 50.11
N ASP A 729 35.10 12.09 50.25
CA ASP A 729 33.92 11.43 50.82
C ASP A 729 33.25 10.48 49.79
N ASP A 730 33.62 10.58 48.50
CA ASP A 730 33.02 9.87 47.37
C ASP A 730 33.74 8.57 46.94
N ILE A 731 34.86 8.20 47.59
CA ILE A 731 35.81 7.18 47.06
C ILE A 731 35.57 5.77 47.62
N ASP A 732 34.64 5.57 48.55
CA ASP A 732 34.30 4.25 49.09
C ASP A 732 32.79 4.03 48.99
N LEU A 733 32.36 2.94 48.34
CA LEU A 733 31.19 2.11 48.67
C LEU A 733 31.14 0.88 47.73
N GLU A 734 31.46 -0.31 48.26
CA GLU A 734 31.10 -1.59 47.63
C GLU A 734 29.57 -1.73 47.63
N ASP A 735 28.89 -1.36 46.54
CA ASP A 735 27.47 -1.68 46.37
C ASP A 735 27.17 -2.28 45.00
N SER A 736 26.44 -3.40 45.05
CA SER A 736 26.07 -4.31 43.98
C SER A 736 24.81 -3.89 43.19
N GLU A 737 24.29 -2.69 43.42
CA GLU A 737 23.08 -2.15 42.76
C GLU A 737 23.42 -1.25 41.55
N PHE A 738 24.00 -1.81 40.47
CA PHE A 738 24.03 -1.10 39.17
C PHE A 738 24.16 -2.01 37.94
N LEU A 739 24.15 -3.34 38.09
CA LEU A 739 24.07 -4.23 36.92
C LEU A 739 22.78 -4.02 36.11
N SER A 740 21.73 -3.40 36.68
CA SER A 740 20.48 -3.07 35.98
C SER A 740 20.53 -1.79 35.13
N ASP A 741 21.22 -0.74 35.58
CA ASP A 741 21.23 0.56 34.88
C ASP A 741 22.35 0.65 33.84
N CYS A 742 23.46 -0.06 34.01
CA CYS A 742 24.37 -0.31 32.89
C CYS A 742 23.68 -1.15 31.80
N SER A 743 22.78 -2.06 32.17
CA SER A 743 22.00 -2.81 31.18
C SER A 743 21.03 -1.91 30.42
N SER A 744 20.49 -0.85 31.04
CA SER A 744 19.60 0.10 30.35
C SER A 744 20.35 1.13 29.51
N MET A 745 21.55 1.58 29.94
CA MET A 745 22.43 2.45 29.14
C MET A 745 23.15 1.69 28.02
N LEU A 746 23.41 0.38 28.19
CA LEU A 746 23.85 -0.49 27.10
C LEU A 746 22.65 -0.90 26.22
N SER A 747 21.46 -1.20 26.77
CA SER A 747 20.28 -1.63 25.98
C SER A 747 19.56 -0.50 25.24
N SER A 748 19.72 0.76 25.64
CA SER A 748 19.26 1.90 24.83
C SER A 748 20.19 2.20 23.65
N THR A 749 21.30 1.47 23.57
CA THR A 749 22.41 1.66 22.62
C THR A 749 22.80 0.32 21.99
N PHE A 750 21.86 -0.63 21.88
CA PHE A 750 22.01 -1.96 21.27
C PHE A 750 20.79 -2.33 20.42
#